data_AF-A0A6N7PY06-F1
#
_entry.id   AF-A0A6N7PY06-F1
#
_cell.length_a   1.000
_cell.length_b   1.000
_cell.length_c   1.000
_cell.angle_alpha   90.00
_cell.angle_beta   90.00
_cell.angle_gamma   90.00
#
_symmetry.space_group_name_H-M   'P 1'
#
loop_
_entity.id
_entity.type
_entity.pdbx_description
1 polymer ?
#
loop_
_entity_poly.entity_id
_entity_poly.type
_entity_poly.pdbx_seq_one_letter_code
_entity_poly.pdbx_strand_id
1 'polypeptide(L)'
;MKKEHVTKTAPRWFDPSSPVSIAMRDARVSRRDGRGLMSLSEARRLLESTEVYRKGEGRSTGGTMVFESDRVWAALLSLEDAAEFVKHATRIRWEFQVRGRDNVALHDRYGDGILPWIERRVEGDGALVNVPWCVLPCLLAIGTREALEVTLRVRSVVELASAGSEIDAEESDFAEDEPAASDDDDEDDEEEDEEDDEDEDDPSADEDEDEERGREGDAEKHDGLEVARRWMTRHPDAYGALAALADEGNTRAAELLRDRAAALGGVVREAIEAALGPEAAKRIAEQFSLPRTRLPEAVERLLAEADVIDEPRGPLWSIAELDEAARRFDLPIWDNTNYTTAAMRITGYASQKGDALVIEQIVHHPGSGALVGWHFEAYGPGAGKRSGSDDELVDATRDELQSVEIDADDYVDGITNQIVLLGERDEKGRPTAGSDGPRIVPLPLPSDDMIVHVKRAAVRQNGDPLRASYRLPRSFAALPSETREALRLVTPAEALVVDLCRRHRDAIFAADRDLRVAAGVPQGATRLFSFDDFQYVAAGEPASRSMDLVAMVEALRARRKITRLPGAANARPERWIPAAAEIRSYAGGDAWAEGDDPVEPEPPAAGVGVTPYWSLTIARGFPHGVWLLHGAAQNKKGQAEQAILHLMNASSPVIRLFWPRRTACMWARATGLAERKWVTGDRGVLAAAKNDRMLYAAEARRLVENFVLRPWSVPPHVGAELVLLLEALVGGRETVDAFVVALGKLSPEAWASSLPALASAIFELGFVLHRVEGRAGPLHERLERAYRQAQPGEAMRLLDLVLHGRAGAERSARCELDLAHVGDDPDWVREKLLDRRTPASAPDVFLVSLAGEGMLAKYEARIPTVTDAAWVGSQLARLASARVVGMALAIYADRPEARAAISQALFERPEIRAEIESNQRGPQAKIARALLTALDERDERVYARRQGAQDDEDDDDLDEDDEDDDDEA
;
A
#
# COMPACT_ATOMS: atom_id res chain seq x y z
N MET A 1 -33.17 -22.96 50.77
CA MET A 1 -32.59 -21.66 50.33
C MET A 1 -31.16 -21.90 49.87
N LYS A 2 -30.94 -22.03 48.55
CA LYS A 2 -29.59 -22.08 47.98
C LYS A 2 -29.04 -20.64 47.97
N LYS A 3 -27.90 -20.39 48.61
CA LYS A 3 -27.18 -19.12 48.51
C LYS A 3 -26.61 -19.04 47.10
N GLU A 4 -27.17 -18.20 46.24
CA GLU A 4 -26.50 -17.80 44.99
C GLU A 4 -25.21 -17.07 45.39
N HIS A 5 -24.07 -17.70 45.11
CA HIS A 5 -22.79 -17.00 45.07
C HIS A 5 -22.79 -16.15 43.79
N VAL A 6 -23.24 -14.90 43.93
CA VAL A 6 -22.93 -13.85 42.94
C VAL A 6 -21.42 -13.64 43.01
N THR A 7 -20.68 -14.29 42.12
CA THR A 7 -19.29 -13.93 41.85
C THR A 7 -19.29 -12.50 41.33
N LYS A 8 -18.95 -11.54 42.20
CA LYS A 8 -18.63 -10.17 41.79
C LYS A 8 -17.43 -10.26 40.86
N THR A 9 -17.67 -10.24 39.55
CA THR A 9 -16.62 -10.02 38.55
C THR A 9 -15.91 -8.73 38.94
N ALA A 10 -14.59 -8.81 39.14
CA ALA A 10 -13.79 -7.63 39.40
C ALA A 10 -14.01 -6.64 38.23
N PRO A 11 -14.11 -5.33 38.51
CA PRO A 11 -14.24 -4.33 37.47
C PRO A 11 -13.14 -4.45 36.40
N ARG A 12 -13.48 -4.21 35.14
CA ARG A 12 -12.56 -4.39 33.98
C ARG A 12 -11.23 -3.64 34.12
N TRP A 13 -11.19 -2.53 34.85
CA TRP A 13 -9.98 -1.74 35.10
C TRP A 13 -9.00 -2.34 36.13
N PHE A 14 -9.30 -3.49 36.73
CA PHE A 14 -8.34 -4.23 37.56
C PHE A 14 -7.28 -4.96 36.74
N ASP A 15 -7.45 -5.06 35.41
CA ASP A 15 -6.42 -5.55 34.52
C ASP A 15 -5.15 -4.69 34.62
N PRO A 16 -3.97 -5.26 34.95
CA PRO A 16 -2.70 -4.56 34.98
C PRO A 16 -2.33 -3.84 33.67
N SER A 17 -2.87 -4.26 32.53
CA SER A 17 -2.72 -3.57 31.23
C SER A 17 -3.78 -2.49 30.95
N SER A 18 -4.79 -2.33 31.80
CA SER A 18 -5.79 -1.28 31.59
C SER A 18 -5.17 0.12 31.71
N PRO A 19 -5.63 1.10 30.91
CA PRO A 19 -5.16 2.48 30.99
C PRO A 19 -5.25 3.10 32.40
N VAL A 20 -6.26 2.70 33.19
CA VAL A 20 -6.43 3.13 34.58
C VAL A 20 -5.33 2.57 35.48
N SER A 21 -5.02 1.27 35.35
CA SER A 21 -3.94 0.64 36.14
C SER A 21 -2.56 1.18 35.80
N ILE A 22 -2.32 1.49 34.52
CA ILE A 22 -1.10 2.15 34.03
C ILE A 22 -0.99 3.54 34.65
N ALA A 23 -2.06 4.36 34.61
CA ALA A 23 -2.05 5.69 35.24
C ALA A 23 -1.72 5.65 36.75
N MET A 24 -2.25 4.67 37.49
CA MET A 24 -1.91 4.50 38.92
C MET A 24 -0.46 4.07 39.15
N ARG A 25 0.15 3.36 38.18
CA ARG A 25 1.55 2.91 38.23
C ARG A 25 2.48 4.08 37.94
N ASP A 26 2.21 4.82 36.87
CA ASP A 26 2.99 5.98 36.42
C ASP A 26 3.00 7.08 37.49
N ALA A 27 1.85 7.31 38.13
CA ALA A 27 1.72 8.25 39.24
C ALA A 27 2.38 7.79 40.56
N ARG A 28 2.92 6.56 40.60
CA ARG A 28 3.46 5.88 41.79
C ARG A 28 2.57 6.07 43.03
N VAL A 29 1.27 5.80 42.88
CA VAL A 29 0.29 5.91 43.99
C VAL A 29 0.64 4.88 45.07
N SER A 30 1.28 5.35 46.15
CA SER A 30 1.88 4.52 47.20
C SER A 30 0.86 3.80 48.07
N ARG A 31 -0.33 4.37 48.24
CA ARG A 31 -1.45 3.77 48.98
C ARG A 31 -2.70 3.75 48.12
N ARG A 32 -2.99 2.58 47.55
CA ARG A 32 -4.23 2.33 46.83
C ARG A 32 -5.33 1.91 47.81
N ASP A 33 -6.55 2.40 47.61
CA ASP A 33 -7.70 1.99 48.40
C ASP A 33 -8.28 0.64 47.93
N GLY A 34 -9.42 0.21 48.49
CA GLY A 34 -10.06 -1.06 48.14
C GLY A 34 -10.49 -1.18 46.66
N ARG A 35 -10.44 -0.09 45.89
CA ARG A 35 -10.73 -0.05 44.45
C ARG A 35 -9.45 -0.21 43.60
N GLY A 36 -8.27 -0.25 44.24
CA GLY A 36 -6.98 -0.23 43.54
C GLY A 36 -6.57 1.16 43.05
N LEU A 37 -7.24 2.23 43.50
CA LEU A 37 -7.05 3.61 43.05
C LEU A 37 -6.50 4.50 44.17
N MET A 38 -6.13 5.75 43.87
CA MET A 38 -5.82 6.74 44.90
C MET A 38 -7.03 6.91 45.83
N SER A 39 -6.79 7.06 47.14
CA SER A 39 -7.90 7.25 48.08
C SER A 39 -8.72 8.50 47.73
N LEU A 40 -10.05 8.44 47.87
CA LEU A 40 -10.94 9.59 47.56
C LEU A 40 -10.50 10.87 48.26
N SER A 41 -10.11 10.77 49.54
CA SER A 41 -9.68 11.92 50.33
C SER A 41 -8.35 12.53 49.87
N GLU A 42 -7.46 11.72 49.28
CA GLU A 42 -6.22 12.22 48.67
C GLU A 42 -6.51 12.83 47.30
N ALA A 43 -7.29 12.13 46.46
CA ALA A 43 -7.66 12.59 45.13
C ALA A 43 -8.40 13.93 45.16
N ARG A 44 -9.44 14.05 45.99
CA ARG A 44 -10.23 15.30 46.16
C ARG A 44 -9.34 16.45 46.60
N ARG A 45 -8.48 16.23 47.60
CA ARG A 45 -7.56 17.26 48.12
C ARG A 45 -6.59 17.75 47.06
N LEU A 46 -5.99 16.84 46.29
CA LEU A 46 -5.07 17.20 45.22
C LEU A 46 -5.79 18.02 44.14
N LEU A 47 -6.99 17.58 43.75
CA LEU A 47 -7.75 18.25 42.70
C LEU A 47 -8.31 19.59 43.16
N GLU A 48 -8.74 19.74 44.41
CA GLU A 48 -9.18 21.03 44.99
C GLU A 48 -8.09 22.11 44.87
N SER A 49 -6.81 21.75 45.06
CA SER A 49 -5.68 22.67 44.89
C SER A 49 -5.18 22.80 43.45
N THR A 50 -5.68 21.99 42.52
CA THR A 50 -5.24 22.02 41.12
C THR A 50 -6.12 22.99 40.32
N GLU A 51 -5.51 24.05 39.76
CA GLU A 51 -6.17 24.98 38.84
C GLU A 51 -5.79 24.72 37.38
N VAL A 52 -4.58 24.20 37.14
CA VAL A 52 -4.01 23.97 35.82
C VAL A 52 -3.43 22.55 35.77
N TYR A 53 -3.77 21.79 34.72
CA TYR A 53 -3.12 20.53 34.38
C TYR A 53 -1.90 20.82 33.51
N ARG A 54 -0.70 20.65 34.07
CA ARG A 54 0.61 20.91 33.44
C ARG A 54 1.58 19.76 33.75
N LYS A 55 2.68 19.63 32.97
CA LYS A 55 3.72 18.59 33.17
C LYS A 55 4.23 18.61 34.62
N GLY A 56 4.68 19.77 35.09
CA GLY A 56 5.36 19.95 36.38
C GLY A 56 6.83 19.51 36.34
N GLU A 57 7.58 19.75 37.42
CA GLU A 57 9.05 19.55 37.48
C GLU A 57 9.49 18.07 37.46
N GLY A 58 8.56 17.14 37.71
CA GLY A 58 8.89 15.72 37.83
C GLY A 58 9.68 15.39 39.10
N ARG A 59 9.55 14.16 39.60
CA ARG A 59 10.37 13.66 40.71
C ARG A 59 10.67 12.19 40.52
N SER A 60 11.92 11.78 40.74
CA SER A 60 12.27 10.37 40.75
C SER A 60 11.70 9.70 42.00
N THR A 61 10.91 8.64 41.81
CA THR A 61 10.32 7.84 42.89
C THR A 61 10.50 6.36 42.57
N GLY A 62 11.42 5.68 43.27
CA GLY A 62 11.70 4.27 43.05
C GLY A 62 12.21 3.98 41.63
N GLY A 63 13.12 4.82 41.11
CA GLY A 63 13.70 4.67 39.78
C GLY A 63 12.84 5.16 38.62
N THR A 64 11.62 5.64 38.86
CA THR A 64 10.74 6.19 37.81
C THR A 64 10.50 7.67 38.00
N MET A 65 10.62 8.43 36.92
CA MET A 65 10.26 9.85 36.88
C MET A 65 8.74 10.02 36.89
N VAL A 66 8.22 10.62 37.96
CA VAL A 66 6.78 10.86 38.16
C VAL A 66 6.50 12.34 38.04
N PHE A 67 5.65 12.72 37.09
CA PHE A 67 5.26 14.12 36.89
C PHE A 67 4.08 14.55 37.77
N GLU A 68 3.91 15.87 37.94
CA GLU A 68 2.73 16.43 38.62
C GLU A 68 1.45 16.03 37.86
N SER A 69 1.50 16.15 36.53
CA SER A 69 0.47 15.67 35.59
C SER A 69 0.07 14.22 35.84
N ASP A 70 1.04 13.30 36.00
CA ASP A 70 0.75 11.87 36.27
C ASP A 70 -0.09 11.71 37.55
N ARG A 71 0.24 12.44 38.63
CA ARG A 71 -0.50 12.39 39.90
C ARG A 71 -1.88 13.01 39.80
N VAL A 72 -2.02 14.16 39.14
CA VAL A 72 -3.32 14.81 38.92
C VAL A 72 -4.21 13.92 38.07
N TRP A 73 -3.65 13.27 37.04
CA TRP A 73 -4.37 12.31 36.20
C TRP A 73 -4.87 11.11 37.01
N ALA A 74 -4.01 10.51 37.84
CA ALA A 74 -4.42 9.43 38.74
C ALA A 74 -5.50 9.89 39.74
N ALA A 75 -5.44 11.12 40.24
CA ALA A 75 -6.49 11.66 41.10
C ALA A 75 -7.83 11.81 40.35
N LEU A 76 -7.83 12.31 39.11
CA LEU A 76 -9.03 12.42 38.28
C LEU A 76 -9.70 11.07 38.02
N LEU A 77 -8.93 10.00 37.83
CA LEU A 77 -9.43 8.62 37.66
C LEU A 77 -9.89 7.97 38.98
N SER A 78 -9.58 8.59 40.11
CA SER A 78 -9.86 8.05 41.45
C SER A 78 -11.12 8.63 42.11
N LEU A 79 -11.77 9.60 41.46
CA LEU A 79 -13.03 10.21 41.92
C LEU A 79 -14.15 9.16 42.02
N GLU A 80 -15.23 9.51 42.71
CA GLU A 80 -16.29 8.56 43.06
C GLU A 80 -17.06 8.12 41.81
N ASP A 81 -17.49 9.07 41.00
CA ASP A 81 -18.32 8.88 39.82
C ASP A 81 -18.03 9.91 38.71
N ALA A 82 -18.75 9.77 37.59
CA ALA A 82 -18.60 10.65 36.44
C ALA A 82 -19.02 12.10 36.73
N ALA A 83 -20.02 12.32 37.58
CA ALA A 83 -20.50 13.65 37.91
C ALA A 83 -19.45 14.43 38.71
N GLU A 84 -18.80 13.76 39.66
CA GLU A 84 -17.67 14.31 40.39
C GLU A 84 -16.49 14.60 39.44
N PHE A 85 -16.17 13.69 38.53
CA PHE A 85 -15.16 13.93 37.50
C PHE A 85 -15.46 15.17 36.67
N VAL A 86 -16.65 15.28 36.08
CA VAL A 86 -17.06 16.42 35.24
C VAL A 86 -16.94 17.73 36.02
N LYS A 87 -17.34 17.75 37.31
CA LYS A 87 -17.20 18.92 38.19
C LYS A 87 -15.74 19.38 38.31
N HIS A 88 -14.81 18.46 38.57
CA HIS A 88 -13.39 18.82 38.74
C HIS A 88 -12.71 19.14 37.40
N ALA A 89 -12.90 18.29 36.37
CA ALA A 89 -12.25 18.42 35.07
C ALA A 89 -12.64 19.68 34.30
N THR A 90 -13.86 20.20 34.51
CA THR A 90 -14.33 21.44 33.90
C THR A 90 -13.71 22.69 34.52
N ARG A 91 -13.30 22.62 35.80
CA ARG A 91 -12.66 23.75 36.50
C ARG A 91 -11.18 23.88 36.13
N ILE A 92 -10.52 22.77 35.83
CA ILE A 92 -9.09 22.71 35.55
C ILE A 92 -8.82 23.23 34.14
N ARG A 93 -7.85 24.15 34.00
CA ARG A 93 -7.31 24.56 32.70
C ARG A 93 -6.30 23.52 32.20
N TRP A 94 -6.44 23.06 30.96
CA TRP A 94 -5.58 22.02 30.40
C TRP A 94 -4.47 22.62 29.53
N GLU A 95 -3.22 22.56 30.00
CA GLU A 95 -2.03 23.05 29.30
C GLU A 95 -1.10 21.92 28.85
N PHE A 96 -1.37 20.69 29.29
CA PHE A 96 -0.54 19.53 29.00
C PHE A 96 -1.40 18.31 28.67
N GLN A 97 -0.80 17.36 27.96
CA GLN A 97 -1.46 16.15 27.50
C GLN A 97 -1.39 15.04 28.56
N VAL A 98 -2.32 14.10 28.50
CA VAL A 98 -2.20 12.83 29.25
C VAL A 98 -1.33 11.87 28.44
N ARG A 99 -0.67 10.92 29.11
CA ARG A 99 0.14 9.90 28.42
C ARG A 99 -0.76 9.03 27.52
N GLY A 100 -0.29 8.80 26.29
CA GLY A 100 -0.98 8.02 25.26
C GLY A 100 -2.01 8.83 24.47
N ARG A 101 -1.85 8.89 23.14
CA ARG A 101 -2.78 9.61 22.24
C ARG A 101 -4.15 8.94 22.13
N ASP A 102 -4.22 7.62 22.29
CA ASP A 102 -5.47 6.83 22.23
C ASP A 102 -6.01 6.47 23.63
N ASN A 103 -5.72 7.30 24.64
CA ASN A 103 -6.08 7.00 26.01
C ASN A 103 -7.61 7.09 26.24
N VAL A 104 -8.22 5.96 26.63
CA VAL A 104 -9.65 5.83 26.95
C VAL A 104 -9.93 5.62 28.44
N ALA A 105 -8.96 5.90 29.33
CA ALA A 105 -9.07 5.60 30.77
C ALA A 105 -10.29 6.23 31.45
N LEU A 106 -10.71 7.43 31.02
CA LEU A 106 -11.90 8.09 31.55
C LEU A 106 -13.17 7.32 31.21
N HIS A 107 -13.29 6.87 29.97
CA HIS A 107 -14.42 6.05 29.54
C HIS A 107 -14.41 4.69 30.26
N ASP A 108 -13.26 4.03 30.37
CA ASP A 108 -13.14 2.75 31.10
C ASP A 108 -13.57 2.89 32.57
N ARG A 109 -13.30 4.05 33.18
CA ARG A 109 -13.62 4.31 34.59
C ARG A 109 -15.04 4.80 34.82
N TYR A 110 -15.55 5.69 33.98
CA TYR A 110 -16.77 6.47 34.21
C TYR A 110 -17.87 6.22 33.17
N GLY A 111 -17.59 5.43 32.13
CA GLY A 111 -18.50 5.16 31.01
C GLY A 111 -18.93 6.44 30.30
N ASP A 112 -20.18 6.44 29.82
CA ASP A 112 -20.78 7.55 29.06
C ASP A 112 -20.98 8.83 29.89
N GLY A 113 -20.89 8.74 31.22
CA GLY A 113 -21.12 9.86 32.13
C GLY A 113 -20.13 11.02 31.99
N ILE A 114 -19.03 10.82 31.24
CA ILE A 114 -18.04 11.88 30.93
C ILE A 114 -18.44 12.76 29.75
N LEU A 115 -19.47 12.38 28.98
CA LEU A 115 -19.90 13.11 27.79
C LEU A 115 -20.16 14.60 28.04
N PRO A 116 -20.76 15.05 29.16
CA PRO A 116 -20.95 16.48 29.44
C PRO A 116 -19.65 17.29 29.54
N TRP A 117 -18.53 16.66 29.91
CA TRP A 117 -17.22 17.30 29.90
C TRP A 117 -16.66 17.41 28.48
N ILE A 118 -16.77 16.33 27.69
CA ILE A 118 -16.35 16.30 26.28
C ILE A 118 -17.13 17.32 25.45
N GLU A 119 -18.45 17.40 25.62
CA GLU A 119 -19.31 18.33 24.91
C GLU A 119 -18.88 19.80 25.11
N ARG A 120 -18.47 20.17 26.34
CA ARG A 120 -17.97 21.52 26.64
C ARG A 120 -16.65 21.86 25.94
N ARG A 121 -15.97 20.88 25.34
CA ARG A 121 -14.76 21.07 24.54
C ARG A 121 -15.07 21.33 23.06
N VAL A 122 -16.33 21.26 22.65
CA VAL A 122 -16.78 21.68 21.31
C VAL A 122 -17.11 23.17 21.36
N GLU A 123 -16.33 23.97 20.65
CA GLU A 123 -16.52 25.41 20.56
C GLU A 123 -17.72 25.78 19.66
N GLY A 124 -18.15 27.05 19.71
CA GLY A 124 -19.35 27.51 19.01
C GLY A 124 -19.28 27.39 17.48
N ASP A 125 -18.07 27.34 16.92
CA ASP A 125 -17.82 27.12 15.49
C ASP A 125 -17.76 25.63 15.11
N GLY A 126 -17.80 24.72 16.08
CA GLY A 126 -17.68 23.28 15.91
C GLY A 126 -16.25 22.73 16.09
N ALA A 127 -15.26 23.52 16.50
CA ALA A 127 -13.93 23.02 16.79
C ALA A 127 -13.93 22.16 18.09
N LEU A 128 -13.52 20.89 17.99
CA LEU A 128 -13.27 20.06 19.17
C LEU A 128 -11.84 20.32 19.66
N VAL A 129 -11.71 20.93 20.84
CA VAL A 129 -10.40 21.14 21.47
C VAL A 129 -9.93 19.84 22.11
N ASN A 130 -9.09 19.09 21.39
CA ASN A 130 -8.56 17.78 21.81
C ASN A 130 -7.36 17.92 22.76
N VAL A 131 -7.56 18.69 23.82
CA VAL A 131 -6.60 18.88 24.91
C VAL A 131 -7.34 18.67 26.23
N PRO A 132 -7.02 17.64 27.01
CA PRO A 132 -5.97 16.64 26.75
C PRO A 132 -6.34 15.70 25.58
N TRP A 133 -5.35 15.05 24.96
CA TRP A 133 -5.51 14.18 23.78
C TRP A 133 -6.49 13.02 23.95
N CYS A 134 -6.92 12.71 25.18
CA CYS A 134 -7.91 11.67 25.45
C CYS A 134 -9.36 12.10 25.15
N VAL A 135 -9.64 13.37 24.87
CA VAL A 135 -11.00 13.87 24.60
C VAL A 135 -11.61 13.18 23.37
N LEU A 136 -10.91 13.17 22.23
CA LEU A 136 -11.39 12.53 21.01
C LEU A 136 -11.49 10.99 21.14
N PRO A 137 -10.47 10.25 21.61
CA PRO A 137 -10.58 8.81 21.85
C PRO A 137 -11.75 8.43 22.76
N CYS A 138 -12.00 9.19 23.83
CA CYS A 138 -13.12 8.96 24.72
C CYS A 138 -14.46 9.25 24.04
N LEU A 139 -14.58 10.34 23.26
CA LEU A 139 -15.79 10.61 22.46
C LEU A 139 -16.10 9.45 21.51
N LEU A 140 -15.06 8.94 20.83
CA LEU A 140 -15.16 7.81 19.92
C LEU A 140 -15.46 6.47 20.63
N ALA A 141 -15.25 6.37 21.95
CA ALA A 141 -15.55 5.16 22.72
C ALA A 141 -17.00 5.12 23.23
N ILE A 142 -17.66 6.28 23.39
CA ILE A 142 -19.03 6.39 23.89
C ILE A 142 -20.01 6.05 22.76
N GLY A 143 -20.75 4.95 22.89
CA GLY A 143 -21.68 4.42 21.88
C GLY A 143 -23.11 4.95 21.96
N THR A 144 -23.35 6.09 22.62
CA THR A 144 -24.70 6.63 22.81
C THR A 144 -25.14 7.58 21.70
N ARG A 145 -26.46 7.77 21.57
CA ARG A 145 -27.05 8.75 20.64
C ARG A 145 -26.54 10.17 20.91
N GLU A 146 -26.37 10.56 22.17
CA GLU A 146 -25.89 11.88 22.56
C GLU A 146 -24.43 12.10 22.12
N ALA A 147 -23.60 11.05 22.15
CA ALA A 147 -22.24 11.13 21.62
C ALA A 147 -22.23 11.31 20.10
N LEU A 148 -23.13 10.65 19.38
CA LEU A 148 -23.34 10.89 17.96
C LEU A 148 -23.74 12.36 17.71
N GLU A 149 -24.66 12.93 18.48
CA GLU A 149 -25.03 14.35 18.38
C GLU A 149 -23.84 15.30 18.64
N VAL A 150 -22.95 14.97 19.58
CA VAL A 150 -21.68 15.70 19.79
C VAL A 150 -20.78 15.57 18.57
N THR A 151 -20.56 14.37 18.03
CA THR A 151 -19.68 14.16 16.85
C THR A 151 -20.19 14.90 15.62
N LEU A 152 -21.51 14.97 15.43
CA LEU A 152 -22.15 15.72 14.34
C LEU A 152 -22.00 17.23 14.50
N ARG A 153 -21.73 17.75 15.70
CA ARG A 153 -21.40 19.18 15.89
C ARG A 153 -19.94 19.50 15.60
N VAL A 154 -19.04 18.51 15.72
CA VAL A 154 -17.62 18.70 15.43
C VAL A 154 -17.42 19.01 13.94
N ARG A 155 -16.60 19.99 13.62
CA ARG A 155 -16.22 20.41 12.26
C ARG A 155 -14.71 20.35 12.02
N SER A 156 -13.93 20.53 13.07
CA SER A 156 -12.49 20.42 13.07
C SER A 156 -12.03 19.89 14.42
N VAL A 157 -10.83 19.34 14.47
CA VAL A 157 -10.18 18.94 15.72
C VAL A 157 -8.97 19.84 15.90
N VAL A 158 -8.92 20.56 17.02
CA VAL A 158 -7.80 21.45 17.36
C VAL A 158 -6.94 20.75 18.39
N GLU A 159 -5.71 20.44 18.01
CA GLU A 159 -4.66 20.05 18.93
C GLU A 159 -3.84 21.30 19.20
N LEU A 160 -3.81 21.80 20.45
CA LEU A 160 -2.87 22.87 20.78
C LEU A 160 -1.48 22.27 20.65
N ALA A 161 -0.71 22.78 19.68
CA ALA A 161 0.73 22.56 19.65
C ALA A 161 1.25 22.98 21.03
N SER A 162 1.83 22.03 21.76
CA SER A 162 2.49 22.33 23.01
C SER A 162 3.54 23.40 22.73
N ALA A 163 3.30 24.63 23.20
CA ALA A 163 4.15 25.80 22.99
C ALA A 163 5.52 25.70 23.71
N GLY A 164 6.04 24.48 23.89
CA GLY A 164 7.32 24.19 24.53
C GLY A 164 7.83 22.76 24.33
N SER A 165 7.35 22.00 23.34
CA SER A 165 7.83 20.62 23.11
C SER A 165 9.00 20.48 22.13
N GLU A 166 9.60 21.58 21.65
CA GLU A 166 10.82 21.49 20.82
C GLU A 166 12.08 21.12 21.61
N ILE A 167 12.06 21.18 22.95
CA ILE A 167 13.27 20.94 23.78
C ILE A 167 13.42 19.47 24.24
N ASP A 168 12.39 18.62 24.19
CA ASP A 168 12.41 17.28 24.81
C ASP A 168 12.34 16.10 23.81
N ALA A 169 12.39 16.33 22.49
CA ALA A 169 12.27 15.26 21.50
C ALA A 169 13.56 14.42 21.32
N GLU A 170 14.68 14.82 21.93
CA GLU A 170 15.98 14.15 21.76
C GLU A 170 16.36 13.15 22.88
N GLU A 171 15.64 13.09 24.02
CA GLU A 171 16.07 12.30 25.20
C GLU A 171 15.00 11.37 25.82
N SER A 172 14.07 10.85 25.02
CA SER A 172 13.09 9.84 25.49
C SER A 172 13.43 8.42 25.00
N ASP A 173 14.68 7.99 25.18
CA ASP A 173 15.08 6.58 25.17
C ASP A 173 15.04 6.05 26.61
N PHE A 174 13.92 5.43 27.01
CA PHE A 174 13.84 4.65 28.25
C PHE A 174 13.64 3.17 27.91
N ALA A 175 14.61 2.39 28.39
CA ALA A 175 14.80 0.96 28.25
C ALA A 175 13.53 0.09 28.30
N GLU A 176 13.37 -0.76 27.29
CA GLU A 176 12.70 -2.04 27.45
C GLU A 176 13.67 -2.97 28.19
N ASP A 177 13.40 -3.22 29.48
CA ASP A 177 14.10 -4.22 30.29
C ASP A 177 13.91 -5.62 29.68
N GLU A 178 14.89 -6.12 28.94
CA GLU A 178 15.04 -7.56 28.72
C GLU A 178 15.54 -8.24 30.01
N PRO A 179 14.98 -9.39 30.42
CA PRO A 179 15.47 -10.10 31.59
C PRO A 179 16.83 -10.75 31.28
N ALA A 180 17.85 -10.31 32.02
CA ALA A 180 19.19 -10.87 32.01
C ALA A 180 19.20 -12.41 32.18
N ALA A 181 19.66 -13.10 31.13
CA ALA A 181 20.27 -14.42 31.27
C ALA A 181 21.77 -14.20 31.49
N SER A 182 22.26 -14.75 32.59
CA SER A 182 23.64 -14.66 33.03
C SER A 182 24.52 -15.71 32.34
N ASP A 183 25.81 -15.40 32.36
CA ASP A 183 26.96 -16.31 32.29
C ASP A 183 27.26 -16.93 30.91
N ASP A 184 28.27 -16.40 30.23
CA ASP A 184 29.56 -17.09 30.18
C ASP A 184 30.67 -16.13 29.72
N ASP A 185 31.83 -16.35 30.35
CA ASP A 185 33.10 -15.66 30.23
C ASP A 185 33.63 -15.64 28.79
N ASP A 186 34.26 -14.53 28.39
CA ASP A 186 35.52 -14.55 27.65
C ASP A 186 36.19 -13.16 27.81
N GLU A 187 37.21 -13.17 28.66
CA GLU A 187 38.26 -12.17 28.76
C GLU A 187 39.08 -12.20 27.45
N ASP A 188 39.43 -11.03 26.91
CA ASP A 188 40.80 -10.67 26.46
C ASP A 188 40.80 -9.57 25.36
N ASP A 189 41.90 -8.81 25.40
CA ASP A 189 42.43 -7.82 24.43
C ASP A 189 41.86 -6.39 24.54
N GLU A 190 42.40 -5.52 25.41
CA GLU A 190 43.71 -4.80 25.34
C GLU A 190 43.82 -3.73 24.22
N GLU A 191 43.79 -2.47 24.70
CA GLU A 191 44.63 -1.32 24.35
C GLU A 191 44.41 -0.50 23.05
N GLU A 192 44.76 0.81 23.21
CA GLU A 192 45.06 1.85 22.20
C GLU A 192 43.84 2.58 21.58
N ASP A 193 43.68 3.90 21.57
CA ASP A 193 44.52 5.04 21.95
C ASP A 193 43.63 6.27 22.26
N GLU A 194 44.10 7.08 23.20
CA GLU A 194 43.68 8.45 23.47
C GLU A 194 44.32 9.38 22.42
N GLU A 195 43.53 10.14 21.64
CA GLU A 195 44.02 11.40 21.08
C GLU A 195 42.98 12.50 21.24
N ASP A 196 43.41 13.49 22.01
CA ASP A 196 42.84 14.82 22.21
C ASP A 196 42.73 15.57 20.88
N ASP A 197 41.61 16.28 20.68
CA ASP A 197 41.58 17.51 19.88
C ASP A 197 40.62 18.50 20.57
N GLU A 198 41.21 19.29 21.46
CA GLU A 198 40.76 20.63 21.78
C GLU A 198 40.87 21.48 20.51
N ASP A 199 39.82 22.22 20.11
CA ASP A 199 39.93 23.66 19.84
C ASP A 199 38.67 24.28 19.20
N GLU A 200 38.49 25.55 19.59
CA GLU A 200 37.80 26.65 18.92
C GLU A 200 36.32 26.97 19.27
N ASP A 201 36.23 27.81 20.30
CA ASP A 201 35.24 28.87 20.53
C ASP A 201 34.84 29.63 19.24
N ASP A 202 33.54 29.66 18.91
CA ASP A 202 32.95 30.68 18.03
C ASP A 202 31.87 31.48 18.81
N PRO A 203 32.15 32.73 19.20
CA PRO A 203 31.17 33.62 19.79
C PRO A 203 30.57 34.55 18.72
N SER A 204 29.40 34.18 18.18
CA SER A 204 28.52 35.13 17.49
C SER A 204 27.04 34.88 17.80
N ALA A 205 26.67 35.23 19.03
CA ALA A 205 25.31 35.62 19.38
C ALA A 205 25.20 37.13 19.21
N ASP A 206 24.33 37.59 18.31
CA ASP A 206 23.49 38.79 18.46
C ASP A 206 22.72 39.02 17.14
N GLU A 207 21.45 39.43 17.29
CA GLU A 207 20.50 39.86 16.25
C GLU A 207 19.64 38.75 15.61
N ASP A 208 18.46 38.49 16.20
CA ASP A 208 17.19 38.25 15.48
C ASP A 208 16.01 38.18 16.49
N GLU A 209 15.75 39.29 17.19
CA GLU A 209 14.48 39.53 17.90
C GLU A 209 13.58 40.37 16.99
N ASP A 210 12.81 39.79 16.06
CA ASP A 210 11.63 40.49 15.47
C ASP A 210 10.66 39.64 14.58
N GLU A 211 10.62 38.31 14.66
CA GLU A 211 9.69 37.48 13.84
C GLU A 211 8.55 36.77 14.61
N GLU A 212 8.11 37.30 15.77
CA GLU A 212 7.09 36.63 16.60
C GLU A 212 5.62 37.07 16.35
N ARG A 213 5.26 37.45 15.12
CA ARG A 213 3.85 37.74 14.75
C ARG A 213 3.49 37.18 13.37
N GLY A 214 3.12 35.90 13.31
CA GLY A 214 2.52 35.35 12.09
C GLY A 214 2.26 33.84 11.99
N ARG A 215 2.36 33.06 13.08
CA ARG A 215 2.04 31.62 13.04
C ARG A 215 0.61 31.37 13.55
N GLU A 216 -0.38 31.71 12.74
CA GLU A 216 -1.69 31.05 12.85
C GLU A 216 -1.50 29.60 12.39
N GLY A 217 -1.67 28.64 13.30
CA GLY A 217 -1.48 27.22 13.02
C GLY A 217 -2.38 26.75 11.89
N ASP A 218 -1.79 26.01 10.95
CA ASP A 218 -2.48 25.39 9.82
C ASP A 218 -3.51 24.36 10.32
N ALA A 219 -4.71 24.84 10.63
CA ALA A 219 -5.87 23.99 10.84
C ALA A 219 -6.25 23.39 9.47
N GLU A 220 -5.84 22.14 9.22
CA GLU A 220 -6.30 21.38 8.07
C GLU A 220 -7.83 21.41 8.03
N LYS A 221 -8.38 21.95 6.93
CA LYS A 221 -9.81 21.97 6.67
C LYS A 221 -10.27 20.55 6.33
N HIS A 222 -10.53 19.74 7.35
CA HIS A 222 -11.27 18.49 7.19
C HIS A 222 -12.69 18.77 6.71
N ASP A 223 -13.33 17.78 6.07
CA ASP A 223 -14.68 17.86 5.47
C ASP A 223 -15.83 18.02 6.49
N GLY A 224 -15.53 18.39 7.73
CA GLY A 224 -16.46 18.55 8.82
C GLY A 224 -16.99 17.25 9.41
N LEU A 225 -17.14 16.17 8.64
CA LEU A 225 -17.82 14.94 9.07
C LEU A 225 -16.88 13.82 9.53
N GLU A 226 -15.58 13.99 9.37
CA GLU A 226 -14.58 12.95 9.66
C GLU A 226 -14.70 12.34 11.07
N VAL A 227 -14.91 13.14 12.11
CA VAL A 227 -15.09 12.62 13.48
C VAL A 227 -16.35 11.75 13.59
N ALA A 228 -17.44 12.16 12.95
CA ALA A 228 -18.69 11.39 12.96
C ALA A 228 -18.56 10.09 12.12
N ARG A 229 -17.79 10.09 11.02
CA ARG A 229 -17.46 8.86 10.28
C ARG A 229 -16.66 7.89 11.14
N ARG A 230 -15.60 8.36 11.80
CA ARG A 230 -14.79 7.55 12.73
C ARG A 230 -15.64 6.97 13.86
N TRP A 231 -16.60 7.75 14.36
CA TRP A 231 -17.56 7.30 15.36
C TRP A 231 -18.48 6.19 14.81
N MET A 232 -19.10 6.40 13.65
CA MET A 232 -19.98 5.40 13.00
C MET A 232 -19.25 4.09 12.68
N THR A 233 -17.95 4.15 12.35
CA THR A 233 -17.12 2.95 12.15
C THR A 233 -16.93 2.14 13.44
N ARG A 234 -16.92 2.79 14.61
CA ARG A 234 -16.81 2.10 15.91
C ARG A 234 -18.15 1.61 16.45
N HIS A 235 -19.26 2.26 16.07
CA HIS A 235 -20.62 1.98 16.57
C HIS A 235 -21.57 1.68 15.40
N PRO A 236 -21.38 0.55 14.69
CA PRO A 236 -22.18 0.21 13.51
C PRO A 236 -23.66 -0.07 13.81
N ASP A 237 -24.02 -0.31 15.06
CA ASP A 237 -25.40 -0.44 15.53
C ASP A 237 -26.14 0.91 15.64
N ALA A 238 -25.41 2.02 15.58
CA ALA A 238 -25.97 3.37 15.75
C ALA A 238 -26.66 3.95 14.51
N TYR A 239 -26.76 3.21 13.39
CA TYR A 239 -27.50 3.68 12.21
C TYR A 239 -28.97 4.00 12.52
N GLY A 240 -29.58 3.30 13.49
CA GLY A 240 -30.92 3.67 13.98
C GLY A 240 -30.95 5.06 14.61
N ALA A 241 -29.96 5.41 15.44
CA ALA A 241 -29.85 6.73 16.04
C ALA A 241 -29.55 7.82 14.99
N LEU A 242 -28.64 7.54 14.06
CA LEU A 242 -28.32 8.45 12.94
C LEU A 242 -29.55 8.74 12.08
N ALA A 243 -30.30 7.69 11.74
CA ALA A 243 -31.51 7.80 10.93
C ALA A 243 -32.65 8.51 11.68
N ALA A 244 -32.80 8.26 12.98
CA ALA A 244 -33.75 8.99 13.82
C ALA A 244 -33.41 10.49 13.87
N LEU A 245 -32.14 10.85 14.08
CA LEU A 245 -31.69 12.24 14.05
C LEU A 245 -31.93 12.92 12.70
N ALA A 246 -31.69 12.21 11.61
CA ALA A 246 -31.97 12.69 10.26
C ALA A 246 -33.48 12.94 10.07
N ASP A 247 -34.34 12.00 10.50
CA ASP A 247 -35.82 12.10 10.44
C ASP A 247 -36.34 13.26 11.31
N GLU A 248 -35.68 13.54 12.44
CA GLU A 248 -35.93 14.68 13.32
C GLU A 248 -35.44 16.03 12.75
N GLY A 249 -34.82 16.04 11.57
CA GLY A 249 -34.42 17.25 10.85
C GLY A 249 -32.98 17.70 11.07
N ASN A 250 -32.12 16.88 11.70
CA ASN A 250 -30.69 17.19 11.80
C ASN A 250 -30.03 17.05 10.41
N THR A 251 -29.66 18.18 9.81
CA THR A 251 -29.12 18.22 8.44
C THR A 251 -27.79 17.50 8.31
N ARG A 252 -26.93 17.53 9.33
CA ARG A 252 -25.63 16.84 9.33
C ARG A 252 -25.79 15.34 9.52
N ALA A 253 -26.77 14.90 10.31
CA ALA A 253 -27.14 13.49 10.39
C ALA A 253 -27.64 12.98 9.03
N ALA A 254 -28.48 13.75 8.34
CA ALA A 254 -28.95 13.40 6.99
C ALA A 254 -27.81 13.38 5.96
N GLU A 255 -26.87 14.32 6.03
CA GLU A 255 -25.67 14.35 5.20
C GLU A 255 -24.78 13.13 5.44
N LEU A 256 -24.44 12.85 6.71
CA LEU A 256 -23.68 11.67 7.08
C LEU A 256 -24.41 10.39 6.68
N LEU A 257 -25.73 10.32 6.84
CA LEU A 257 -26.51 9.15 6.46
C LEU A 257 -26.42 8.87 4.95
N ARG A 258 -26.50 9.91 4.11
CA ARG A 258 -26.31 9.78 2.66
C ARG A 258 -24.87 9.43 2.30
N ASP A 259 -23.90 10.05 2.94
CA ASP A 259 -22.46 9.75 2.79
C ASP A 259 -22.20 8.27 3.07
N ARG A 260 -22.65 7.77 4.23
CA ARG A 260 -22.52 6.35 4.59
C ARG A 260 -23.31 5.45 3.66
N ALA A 261 -24.49 5.84 3.18
CA ALA A 261 -25.26 5.02 2.25
C ALA A 261 -24.66 4.98 0.85
N ALA A 262 -23.99 6.05 0.41
CA ALA A 262 -23.20 6.06 -0.82
C ALA A 262 -21.96 5.18 -0.70
N ALA A 263 -21.28 5.21 0.46
CA ALA A 263 -20.08 4.40 0.70
C ALA A 263 -20.38 2.91 0.96
N LEU A 264 -21.43 2.59 1.71
CA LEU A 264 -21.73 1.23 2.19
C LEU A 264 -22.92 0.58 1.47
N GLY A 265 -23.57 1.30 0.55
CA GLY A 265 -24.75 0.80 -0.16
C GLY A 265 -25.95 0.55 0.75
N GLY A 266 -26.77 -0.44 0.40
CA GLY A 266 -28.03 -0.70 1.12
C GLY A 266 -27.87 -1.43 2.46
N VAL A 267 -26.64 -1.74 2.89
CA VAL A 267 -26.36 -2.21 4.27
C VAL A 267 -26.87 -1.21 5.31
N VAL A 268 -26.73 0.09 5.02
CA VAL A 268 -27.23 1.17 5.89
C VAL A 268 -28.73 1.02 6.10
N ARG A 269 -29.48 0.69 5.04
CA ARG A 269 -30.92 0.50 5.14
C ARG A 269 -31.28 -0.70 6.01
N GLU A 270 -30.57 -1.83 5.88
CA GLU A 270 -30.78 -2.99 6.75
C GLU A 270 -30.47 -2.70 8.21
N ALA A 271 -29.44 -1.91 8.50
CA ALA A 271 -29.11 -1.49 9.85
C ALA A 271 -30.23 -0.64 10.46
N ILE A 272 -30.80 0.27 9.66
CA ILE A 272 -31.97 1.06 10.07
C ILE A 272 -33.18 0.16 10.29
N GLU A 273 -33.41 -0.82 9.42
CA GLU A 273 -34.51 -1.78 9.54
C GLU A 273 -34.39 -2.65 10.79
N ALA A 274 -33.18 -3.12 11.12
CA ALA A 274 -32.93 -3.86 12.34
C ALA A 274 -33.18 -3.02 13.60
N ALA A 275 -32.86 -1.73 13.57
CA ALA A 275 -32.97 -0.84 14.73
C ALA A 275 -34.38 -0.21 14.89
N LEU A 276 -35.03 0.17 13.80
CA LEU A 276 -36.28 0.96 13.80
C LEU A 276 -37.48 0.19 13.21
N GLY A 277 -37.26 -0.99 12.65
CA GLY A 277 -38.27 -1.80 11.97
C GLY A 277 -38.44 -1.47 10.47
N PRO A 278 -39.09 -2.37 9.72
CA PRO A 278 -39.19 -2.29 8.25
C PRO A 278 -39.92 -1.05 7.74
N GLU A 279 -41.02 -0.66 8.41
CA GLU A 279 -41.82 0.50 8.00
C GLU A 279 -41.07 1.82 8.18
N ALA A 280 -40.34 1.98 9.29
CA ALA A 280 -39.52 3.17 9.52
C ALA A 280 -38.35 3.22 8.54
N ALA A 281 -37.65 2.11 8.34
CA ALA A 281 -36.55 2.03 7.39
C ALA A 281 -36.99 2.32 5.96
N LYS A 282 -38.16 1.83 5.53
CA LYS A 282 -38.72 2.13 4.22
C LYS A 282 -38.98 3.64 4.05
N ARG A 283 -39.65 4.27 5.02
CA ARG A 283 -39.93 5.72 5.00
C ARG A 283 -38.64 6.54 4.94
N ILE A 284 -37.68 6.23 5.80
CA ILE A 284 -36.38 6.93 5.86
C ILE A 284 -35.59 6.72 4.56
N ALA A 285 -35.58 5.50 4.01
CA ALA A 285 -34.92 5.21 2.75
C ALA A 285 -35.52 6.02 1.58
N GLU A 286 -36.84 6.15 1.52
CA GLU A 286 -37.52 6.98 0.52
C GLU A 286 -37.19 8.48 0.72
N GLN A 287 -37.23 8.96 1.96
CA GLN A 287 -36.95 10.37 2.31
C GLN A 287 -35.52 10.81 2.00
N PHE A 288 -34.53 9.95 2.27
CA PHE A 288 -33.11 10.28 2.08
C PHE A 288 -32.50 9.65 0.82
N SER A 289 -33.33 9.00 -0.02
CA SER A 289 -32.88 8.30 -1.25
C SER A 289 -31.80 7.25 -0.99
N LEU A 290 -31.94 6.50 0.10
CA LEU A 290 -30.99 5.44 0.44
C LEU A 290 -31.12 4.30 -0.59
N PRO A 291 -30.01 3.84 -1.19
CA PRO A 291 -30.06 2.82 -2.23
C PRO A 291 -30.65 1.53 -1.69
N ARG A 292 -31.44 0.85 -2.52
CA ARG A 292 -31.75 -0.56 -2.29
C ARG A 292 -30.53 -1.36 -2.72
N THR A 293 -29.98 -2.21 -1.86
CA THR A 293 -29.10 -3.27 -2.35
C THR A 293 -29.98 -4.21 -3.16
N ARG A 294 -29.93 -4.09 -4.48
CA ARG A 294 -30.27 -5.24 -5.32
C ARG A 294 -28.96 -5.96 -5.55
N LEU A 295 -28.88 -7.19 -5.07
CA LEU A 295 -27.67 -7.97 -5.29
C LEU A 295 -27.62 -8.34 -6.78
N PRO A 296 -26.44 -8.62 -7.34
CA PRO A 296 -26.36 -9.20 -8.67
C PRO A 296 -27.23 -10.47 -8.73
N GLU A 297 -27.95 -10.68 -9.84
CA GLU A 297 -28.92 -11.78 -9.95
C GLU A 297 -28.30 -13.15 -9.64
N ALA A 298 -27.06 -13.39 -10.08
CA ALA A 298 -26.33 -14.61 -9.78
C ALA A 298 -26.08 -14.82 -8.27
N VAL A 299 -25.83 -13.74 -7.52
CA VAL A 299 -25.68 -13.80 -6.05
C VAL A 299 -27.04 -14.04 -5.39
N GLU A 300 -28.10 -13.38 -5.85
CA GLU A 300 -29.47 -13.60 -5.34
C GLU A 300 -29.88 -15.07 -5.52
N ARG A 301 -29.63 -15.63 -6.71
CA ARG A 301 -29.92 -17.03 -7.05
C ARG A 301 -29.13 -17.99 -6.16
N LEU A 302 -27.82 -17.81 -6.04
CA LEU A 302 -26.96 -18.61 -5.18
C LEU A 302 -27.43 -18.62 -3.72
N LEU A 303 -27.78 -17.45 -3.16
CA LEU A 303 -28.24 -17.34 -1.77
C LEU A 303 -29.63 -17.94 -1.55
N ALA A 304 -30.49 -17.94 -2.58
CA ALA A 304 -31.80 -18.55 -2.52
C ALA A 304 -31.73 -20.09 -2.48
N GLU A 305 -30.77 -20.68 -3.20
CA GLU A 305 -30.51 -22.13 -3.24
C GLU A 305 -29.82 -22.65 -1.97
N ALA A 306 -29.03 -21.81 -1.30
CA ALA A 306 -28.24 -22.20 -0.15
C ALA A 306 -29.06 -22.41 1.13
N ASP A 307 -28.66 -23.40 1.93
CA ASP A 307 -29.29 -23.73 3.21
C ASP A 307 -29.21 -22.55 4.19
N VAL A 308 -30.32 -22.25 4.88
CA VAL A 308 -30.33 -21.32 6.03
C VAL A 308 -29.86 -22.06 7.27
N ILE A 309 -28.90 -21.47 7.98
CA ILE A 309 -28.50 -21.93 9.31
C ILE A 309 -29.27 -21.14 10.37
N ASP A 310 -29.82 -21.85 11.36
CA ASP A 310 -30.48 -21.28 12.54
C ASP A 310 -29.46 -20.75 13.56
N GLU A 311 -28.60 -19.83 13.13
CA GLU A 311 -27.63 -19.13 13.98
C GLU A 311 -28.07 -17.66 14.09
N PRO A 312 -28.30 -17.12 15.30
CA PRO A 312 -28.70 -15.73 15.49
C PRO A 312 -27.75 -14.74 14.79
N ARG A 313 -28.32 -13.67 14.22
CA ARG A 313 -27.52 -12.62 13.59
C ARG A 313 -26.71 -11.86 14.64
N GLY A 314 -25.39 -11.81 14.46
CA GLY A 314 -24.50 -10.97 15.25
C GLY A 314 -24.51 -9.50 14.76
N PRO A 315 -23.61 -8.64 15.27
CA PRO A 315 -23.53 -7.26 14.81
C PRO A 315 -23.25 -7.16 13.29
N LEU A 316 -23.77 -6.09 12.69
CA LEU A 316 -23.72 -5.90 11.24
C LEU A 316 -22.33 -5.48 10.77
N TRP A 317 -21.89 -6.09 9.68
CA TRP A 317 -20.72 -5.67 8.90
C TRP A 317 -20.99 -5.95 7.41
N SER A 318 -20.17 -5.42 6.51
CA SER A 318 -20.46 -5.47 5.07
C SER A 318 -19.22 -5.45 4.19
N ILE A 319 -19.44 -5.66 2.89
CA ILE A 319 -18.41 -5.62 1.85
C ILE A 319 -17.63 -4.31 1.86
N ALA A 320 -18.22 -3.23 2.36
CA ALA A 320 -17.55 -1.95 2.42
C ALA A 320 -16.46 -1.85 3.50
N GLU A 321 -16.46 -2.72 4.51
CA GLU A 321 -15.28 -2.87 5.38
C GLU A 321 -14.10 -3.44 4.59
N LEU A 322 -14.36 -4.38 3.67
CA LEU A 322 -13.37 -4.90 2.74
C LEU A 322 -12.99 -3.84 1.69
N ASP A 323 -13.92 -3.01 1.19
CA ASP A 323 -13.59 -1.88 0.30
C ASP A 323 -12.67 -0.87 0.98
N GLU A 324 -12.91 -0.57 2.26
CA GLU A 324 -12.06 0.32 3.03
C GLU A 324 -10.68 -0.30 3.28
N ALA A 325 -10.62 -1.60 3.59
CA ALA A 325 -9.36 -2.32 3.65
C ALA A 325 -8.63 -2.29 2.30
N ALA A 326 -9.34 -2.47 1.18
CA ALA A 326 -8.75 -2.41 -0.15
C ALA A 326 -8.21 -1.02 -0.48
N ARG A 327 -8.98 0.04 -0.17
CA ARG A 327 -8.56 1.44 -0.36
C ARG A 327 -7.31 1.79 0.44
N ARG A 328 -7.19 1.23 1.64
CA ARG A 328 -6.01 1.39 2.51
C ARG A 328 -4.86 0.44 2.17
N PHE A 329 -5.05 -0.45 1.18
CA PHE A 329 -4.12 -1.55 0.89
C PHE A 329 -3.85 -2.44 2.11
N ASP A 330 -4.84 -2.58 2.99
CA ASP A 330 -4.85 -3.47 4.15
C ASP A 330 -5.60 -4.78 3.86
N LEU A 331 -6.27 -4.89 2.71
CA LEU A 331 -6.96 -6.12 2.30
C LEU A 331 -5.90 -7.12 1.79
N PRO A 332 -5.70 -8.29 2.45
CA PRO A 332 -4.67 -9.25 2.07
C PRO A 332 -5.20 -10.14 0.94
N ILE A 333 -5.64 -9.50 -0.14
CA ILE A 333 -5.98 -10.20 -1.37
C ILE A 333 -4.79 -10.01 -2.30
N TRP A 334 -4.40 -11.11 -2.96
CA TRP A 334 -3.35 -11.23 -3.98
C TRP A 334 -2.66 -9.90 -4.39
N ASP A 335 -1.35 -9.82 -4.12
CA ASP A 335 -0.45 -8.68 -4.43
C ASP A 335 -0.67 -7.40 -3.58
N ASN A 336 -0.77 -7.55 -2.26
CA ASN A 336 -0.52 -6.48 -1.28
C ASN A 336 1.01 -6.25 -1.12
N THR A 337 1.42 -5.00 -0.87
CA THR A 337 2.80 -4.47 -0.78
C THR A 337 3.81 -5.29 0.05
N ASN A 338 3.36 -6.11 1.00
CA ASN A 338 4.24 -6.67 2.03
C ASN A 338 4.67 -8.13 1.82
N TYR A 339 3.93 -8.95 1.06
CA TYR A 339 4.20 -10.40 0.95
C TYR A 339 3.86 -10.98 -0.42
N THR A 340 4.59 -12.05 -0.79
CA THR A 340 4.31 -12.89 -1.96
C THR A 340 3.34 -13.99 -1.54
N THR A 341 2.08 -13.90 -1.93
CA THR A 341 1.05 -14.87 -1.52
C THR A 341 1.06 -16.05 -2.48
N ALA A 342 1.45 -17.24 -2.06
CA ALA A 342 1.47 -18.44 -2.89
C ALA A 342 0.11 -19.15 -2.99
N ALA A 343 -0.70 -19.07 -1.93
CA ALA A 343 -2.05 -19.62 -1.88
C ALA A 343 -2.92 -18.80 -0.91
N MET A 344 -4.23 -18.81 -1.13
CA MET A 344 -5.19 -18.14 -0.27
C MET A 344 -6.36 -19.04 0.09
N ARG A 345 -6.97 -18.78 1.24
CA ARG A 345 -8.24 -19.40 1.65
C ARG A 345 -9.10 -18.38 2.39
N ILE A 346 -10.36 -18.26 2.00
CA ILE A 346 -11.34 -17.43 2.70
C ILE A 346 -12.34 -18.33 3.41
N THR A 347 -12.49 -18.14 4.72
CA THR A 347 -13.42 -18.91 5.56
C THR A 347 -14.40 -17.97 6.27
N GLY A 348 -15.69 -18.26 6.14
CA GLY A 348 -16.77 -17.49 6.77
C GLY A 348 -17.33 -18.19 8.01
N TYR A 349 -17.37 -17.48 9.13
CA TYR A 349 -17.94 -17.92 10.41
C TYR A 349 -19.12 -17.03 10.80
N ALA A 350 -20.26 -17.65 11.15
CA ALA A 350 -21.40 -16.96 11.74
C ALA A 350 -21.50 -17.25 13.23
N SER A 351 -21.78 -16.22 14.03
CA SER A 351 -22.09 -16.39 15.45
C SER A 351 -23.01 -15.29 15.97
N GLN A 352 -23.72 -15.56 17.06
CA GLN A 352 -24.47 -14.53 17.79
C GLN A 352 -23.59 -13.34 18.27
N LYS A 353 -22.28 -13.55 18.50
CA LYS A 353 -21.37 -12.48 18.92
C LYS A 353 -20.84 -11.64 17.75
N GLY A 354 -21.12 -12.06 16.51
CA GLY A 354 -20.61 -11.42 15.30
C GLY A 354 -20.14 -12.42 14.26
N ASP A 355 -20.16 -11.98 13.02
CA ASP A 355 -19.64 -12.73 11.89
C ASP A 355 -18.14 -12.45 11.76
N ALA A 356 -17.42 -13.45 11.28
CA ALA A 356 -16.01 -13.30 10.93
C ALA A 356 -15.76 -13.85 9.52
N LEU A 357 -15.10 -13.06 8.68
CA LEU A 357 -14.50 -13.53 7.44
C LEU A 357 -12.99 -13.56 7.64
N VAL A 358 -12.40 -14.75 7.60
CA VAL A 358 -10.96 -14.92 7.78
C VAL A 358 -10.33 -15.24 6.44
N ILE A 359 -9.39 -14.41 6.02
CA ILE A 359 -8.59 -14.56 4.81
C ILE A 359 -7.21 -15.07 5.24
N GLU A 360 -6.94 -16.33 4.98
CA GLU A 360 -5.62 -16.94 5.17
C GLU A 360 -4.78 -16.81 3.90
N GLN A 361 -3.49 -16.62 4.09
CA GLN A 361 -2.47 -16.56 3.04
C GLN A 361 -1.31 -17.47 3.41
N ILE A 362 -0.88 -18.29 2.45
CA ILE A 362 0.45 -18.88 2.48
C ILE A 362 1.34 -17.92 1.73
N VAL A 363 2.37 -17.41 2.38
CA VAL A 363 3.30 -16.47 1.78
C VAL A 363 4.69 -17.07 1.65
N HIS A 364 5.44 -16.60 0.67
CA HIS A 364 6.88 -16.89 0.56
C HIS A 364 7.66 -15.60 0.81
N HIS A 365 8.70 -15.68 1.66
CA HIS A 365 9.52 -14.53 2.05
C HIS A 365 10.94 -14.67 1.48
N PRO A 366 11.20 -14.22 0.24
CA PRO A 366 12.47 -14.47 -0.44
C PRO A 366 13.65 -13.84 0.30
N GLY A 367 14.56 -14.63 0.86
CA GLY A 367 15.77 -14.11 1.53
C GLY A 367 15.59 -13.79 3.02
N SER A 368 14.39 -13.96 3.56
CA SER A 368 14.24 -14.16 5.01
C SER A 368 14.61 -15.61 5.31
N GLY A 369 15.21 -15.91 6.47
CA GLY A 369 15.55 -17.29 6.85
C GLY A 369 14.36 -18.26 6.87
N ALA A 370 13.13 -17.77 6.74
CA ALA A 370 11.92 -18.55 6.62
C ALA A 370 11.39 -18.52 5.17
N LEU A 371 11.39 -19.68 4.51
CA LEU A 371 11.02 -19.79 3.10
C LEU A 371 9.50 -19.60 2.90
N VAL A 372 8.69 -20.17 3.80
CA VAL A 372 7.23 -20.17 3.70
C VAL A 372 6.65 -19.75 5.05
N GLY A 373 5.75 -18.78 5.02
CA GLY A 373 4.99 -18.32 6.19
C GLY A 373 3.49 -18.46 5.97
N TRP A 374 2.73 -18.43 7.06
CA TRP A 374 1.28 -18.34 7.06
C TRP A 374 0.86 -17.02 7.68
N HIS A 375 -0.09 -16.35 7.07
CA HIS A 375 -0.67 -15.09 7.55
C HIS A 375 -2.19 -15.21 7.50
N PHE A 376 -2.89 -14.48 8.35
CA PHE A 376 -4.31 -14.25 8.18
C PHE A 376 -4.68 -12.81 8.51
N GLU A 377 -5.72 -12.32 7.83
CA GLU A 377 -6.52 -11.20 8.32
C GLU A 377 -7.96 -11.66 8.54
N ALA A 378 -8.60 -11.11 9.54
CA ALA A 378 -9.97 -11.42 9.92
C ALA A 378 -10.79 -10.13 10.02
N TYR A 379 -11.94 -10.15 9.36
CA TYR A 379 -12.86 -9.04 9.27
C TYR A 379 -14.18 -9.37 9.95
N GLY A 380 -14.88 -8.32 10.37
CA GLY A 380 -16.16 -8.43 11.05
C GLY A 380 -16.06 -8.56 12.58
N PRO A 381 -17.16 -8.31 13.29
CA PRO A 381 -17.22 -8.19 14.74
C PRO A 381 -17.00 -9.52 15.48
N GLY A 382 -17.09 -10.66 14.78
CA GLY A 382 -16.83 -11.98 15.34
C GLY A 382 -15.34 -12.28 15.50
N ALA A 383 -14.44 -11.52 14.87
CA ALA A 383 -13.01 -11.72 14.97
C ALA A 383 -12.43 -10.96 16.18
N GLY A 384 -11.95 -11.69 17.20
CA GLY A 384 -11.28 -11.09 18.36
C GLY A 384 -9.85 -10.63 18.08
N LYS A 385 -9.24 -11.13 17.00
CA LYS A 385 -7.91 -10.74 16.51
C LYS A 385 -8.01 -10.45 15.02
N ARG A 386 -7.56 -9.27 14.61
CA ARG A 386 -7.63 -8.84 13.20
C ARG A 386 -6.59 -9.52 12.33
N SER A 387 -5.41 -9.80 12.86
CA SER A 387 -4.35 -10.43 12.09
C SER A 387 -3.47 -11.33 12.94
N GLY A 388 -2.70 -12.17 12.28
CA GLY A 388 -1.65 -12.96 12.88
C GLY A 388 -0.81 -13.67 11.83
N SER A 389 0.38 -14.10 12.22
CA SER A 389 1.31 -14.79 11.34
C SER A 389 2.11 -15.87 12.05
N ASP A 390 2.54 -16.85 11.26
CA ASP A 390 3.59 -17.80 11.56
C ASP A 390 4.61 -17.72 10.43
N ASP A 391 5.69 -16.98 10.65
CA ASP A 391 6.62 -16.63 9.58
C ASP A 391 7.43 -17.82 9.05
N GLU A 392 7.49 -18.93 9.80
CA GLU A 392 8.30 -20.12 9.49
C GLU A 392 7.45 -21.40 9.53
N LEU A 393 6.61 -21.59 8.52
CA LEU A 393 5.91 -22.86 8.28
C LEU A 393 6.86 -23.95 7.83
N VAL A 394 7.86 -23.62 7.00
CA VAL A 394 8.90 -24.54 6.55
C VAL A 394 10.21 -24.10 7.21
N ASP A 395 10.80 -25.00 7.99
CA ASP A 395 12.09 -24.78 8.63
C ASP A 395 13.19 -24.96 7.57
N ALA A 396 13.55 -23.85 6.93
CA ALA A 396 14.47 -23.88 5.81
C ALA A 396 15.87 -24.37 6.21
N THR A 397 16.25 -24.21 7.47
CA THR A 397 17.53 -24.68 7.98
C THR A 397 17.51 -26.19 8.18
N ARG A 398 16.48 -26.72 8.85
CA ARG A 398 16.32 -28.15 9.10
C ARG A 398 16.12 -28.96 7.82
N ASP A 399 15.36 -28.41 6.87
CA ASP A 399 15.05 -29.08 5.62
C ASP A 399 16.10 -28.84 4.53
N GLU A 400 17.25 -28.24 4.89
CA GLU A 400 18.39 -27.96 4.01
C GLU A 400 17.99 -27.12 2.77
N LEU A 401 17.03 -26.21 2.95
CA LEU A 401 16.48 -25.29 1.95
C LEU A 401 17.18 -23.92 1.94
N GLN A 402 18.39 -23.85 2.51
CA GLN A 402 19.17 -22.62 2.49
C GLN A 402 19.49 -22.23 1.04
N SER A 403 19.43 -20.92 0.77
CA SER A 403 19.75 -20.38 -0.57
C SER A 403 21.16 -20.81 -0.98
N VAL A 404 21.27 -21.42 -2.16
CA VAL A 404 22.55 -21.64 -2.81
C VAL A 404 23.02 -20.30 -3.35
N GLU A 405 24.18 -19.81 -2.89
CA GLU A 405 24.80 -18.62 -3.49
C GLU A 405 25.15 -18.93 -4.95
N ILE A 406 24.63 -18.12 -5.88
CA ILE A 406 24.91 -18.20 -7.31
C ILE A 406 25.58 -16.90 -7.72
N ASP A 407 26.62 -16.97 -8.56
CA ASP A 407 27.33 -15.77 -9.02
C ASP A 407 26.43 -14.91 -9.93
N ALA A 408 26.75 -13.63 -10.08
CA ALA A 408 25.89 -12.63 -10.74
C ALA A 408 25.53 -12.95 -12.21
N ASP A 409 26.33 -13.79 -12.86
CA ASP A 409 26.14 -14.20 -14.26
C ASP A 409 25.47 -15.58 -14.38
N ASP A 410 25.24 -16.30 -13.29
CA ASP A 410 24.69 -17.65 -13.29
C ASP A 410 23.17 -17.65 -13.07
N TYR A 411 22.48 -18.68 -13.55
CA TYR A 411 21.04 -18.84 -13.29
C TYR A 411 20.64 -20.31 -13.11
N VAL A 412 19.51 -20.53 -12.46
CA VAL A 412 18.89 -21.86 -12.34
C VAL A 412 17.85 -22.04 -13.44
N ASP A 413 17.95 -23.11 -14.22
CA ASP A 413 16.91 -23.54 -15.14
C ASP A 413 15.78 -24.25 -14.38
N GLY A 414 14.61 -23.61 -14.29
CA GLY A 414 13.44 -24.11 -13.56
C GLY A 414 12.80 -25.38 -14.13
N ILE A 415 13.17 -25.80 -15.34
CA ILE A 415 12.67 -27.04 -15.97
C ILE A 415 13.59 -28.21 -15.66
N THR A 416 14.90 -28.00 -15.75
CA THR A 416 15.91 -29.06 -15.55
C THR A 416 16.47 -29.13 -14.14
N ASN A 417 16.28 -28.06 -13.35
CA ASN A 417 16.84 -27.87 -12.01
C ASN A 417 18.38 -27.89 -12.02
N GLN A 418 18.97 -27.26 -13.04
CA GLN A 418 20.42 -27.20 -13.24
C GLN A 418 20.87 -25.74 -13.13
N ILE A 419 22.03 -25.51 -12.51
CA ILE A 419 22.69 -24.21 -12.56
C ILE A 419 23.41 -24.13 -13.90
N VAL A 420 23.11 -23.10 -14.67
CA VAL A 420 23.85 -22.75 -15.87
C VAL A 420 24.94 -21.77 -15.44
N LEU A 421 26.16 -22.29 -15.27
CA LEU A 421 27.32 -21.46 -14.97
C LEU A 421 27.79 -20.77 -16.25
N LEU A 422 27.64 -19.45 -16.35
CA LEU A 422 28.22 -18.69 -17.46
C LEU A 422 29.72 -18.54 -17.15
N GLY A 423 30.53 -19.45 -17.70
CA GLY A 423 31.94 -19.63 -17.34
C GLY A 423 32.76 -18.35 -17.08
N GLU A 424 33.76 -18.46 -16.19
CA GLU A 424 34.56 -17.34 -15.66
C GLU A 424 34.89 -16.25 -16.68
N ARG A 425 34.55 -14.99 -16.34
CA ARG A 425 34.88 -13.80 -17.12
C ARG A 425 36.03 -13.01 -16.47
N ASP A 426 36.92 -12.47 -17.29
CA ASP A 426 37.99 -11.58 -16.82
C ASP A 426 37.44 -10.23 -16.32
N GLU A 427 38.30 -9.41 -15.72
CA GLU A 427 37.95 -8.05 -15.24
C GLU A 427 37.37 -7.12 -16.33
N LYS A 428 37.42 -7.54 -17.60
CA LYS A 428 36.86 -6.83 -18.76
C LYS A 428 35.61 -7.52 -19.32
N GLY A 429 35.05 -8.49 -18.61
CA GLY A 429 33.85 -9.24 -18.97
C GLY A 429 34.06 -10.27 -20.09
N ARG A 430 35.30 -10.62 -20.47
CA ARG A 430 35.58 -11.58 -21.54
C ARG A 430 35.72 -12.99 -20.97
N PRO A 431 35.19 -14.04 -21.62
CA PRO A 431 35.40 -15.42 -21.18
C PRO A 431 36.90 -15.74 -21.05
N THR A 432 37.29 -16.29 -19.91
CA THR A 432 38.66 -16.76 -19.69
C THR A 432 38.93 -18.01 -20.53
N ALA A 433 40.16 -18.14 -21.03
CA ALA A 433 40.52 -19.26 -21.91
C ALA A 433 40.42 -20.60 -21.15
N GLY A 434 39.49 -21.47 -21.57
CA GLY A 434 39.20 -22.75 -20.92
C GLY A 434 37.80 -22.85 -20.28
N SER A 435 37.04 -21.75 -20.23
CA SER A 435 35.63 -21.73 -19.79
C SER A 435 34.65 -21.79 -20.98
N ASP A 436 34.86 -22.76 -21.87
CA ASP A 436 34.14 -22.84 -23.16
C ASP A 436 32.65 -23.20 -22.97
N GLY A 437 31.83 -22.18 -22.78
CA GLY A 437 30.37 -22.22 -22.83
C GLY A 437 29.67 -22.36 -21.47
N PRO A 438 28.34 -22.09 -21.43
CA PRO A 438 27.52 -22.34 -20.25
C PRO A 438 27.71 -23.77 -19.77
N ARG A 439 28.27 -23.93 -18.56
CA ARG A 439 28.43 -25.25 -17.94
C ARG A 439 27.19 -25.53 -17.12
N ILE A 440 26.44 -26.52 -17.57
CA ILE A 440 25.29 -27.03 -16.84
C ILE A 440 25.80 -27.90 -15.70
N VAL A 441 25.65 -27.43 -14.46
CA VAL A 441 25.97 -28.18 -13.26
C VAL A 441 24.65 -28.64 -12.64
N PRO A 442 24.43 -29.95 -12.47
CA PRO A 442 23.27 -30.41 -11.71
C PRO A 442 23.36 -29.85 -10.30
N LEU A 443 22.29 -29.22 -9.81
CA LEU A 443 22.17 -28.91 -8.40
C LEU A 443 22.42 -30.20 -7.61
N PRO A 444 23.21 -30.19 -6.53
CA PRO A 444 23.26 -31.30 -5.60
C PRO A 444 21.96 -31.30 -4.77
N LEU A 445 20.80 -31.36 -5.41
CA LEU A 445 19.54 -31.69 -4.76
C LEU A 445 19.33 -33.20 -4.98
N PRO A 446 19.53 -34.04 -3.95
CA PRO A 446 19.82 -35.46 -4.12
C PRO A 446 18.64 -36.33 -4.58
N SER A 447 17.46 -35.76 -4.87
CA SER A 447 16.31 -36.49 -5.36
C SER A 447 15.25 -35.61 -6.04
N ASP A 448 14.48 -36.20 -6.96
CA ASP A 448 13.32 -35.58 -7.64
C ASP A 448 12.24 -35.05 -6.68
N ASP A 449 12.26 -35.52 -5.43
CA ASP A 449 11.41 -35.07 -4.34
C ASP A 449 12.25 -34.89 -3.08
N MET A 450 11.81 -33.99 -2.21
CA MET A 450 12.34 -33.83 -0.87
C MET A 450 11.27 -34.08 0.19
N ILE A 451 11.70 -34.31 1.42
CA ILE A 451 10.83 -34.33 2.58
C ILE A 451 11.01 -33.01 3.31
N VAL A 452 9.95 -32.23 3.43
CA VAL A 452 9.93 -30.98 4.21
C VAL A 452 9.06 -31.13 5.44
N HIS A 453 9.47 -30.53 6.54
CA HIS A 453 8.73 -30.51 7.78
C HIS A 453 7.90 -29.24 7.85
N VAL A 454 6.62 -29.35 7.49
CA VAL A 454 5.70 -28.22 7.55
C VAL A 454 5.06 -28.15 8.93
N LYS A 455 5.24 -27.04 9.65
CA LYS A 455 4.53 -26.75 10.90
C LYS A 455 3.06 -26.52 10.60
N ARG A 456 2.19 -26.97 11.51
CA ARG A 456 0.77 -26.62 11.46
C ARG A 456 0.60 -25.14 11.76
N ALA A 457 0.04 -24.41 10.81
CA ALA A 457 -0.35 -23.02 10.96
C ALA A 457 -1.18 -22.80 12.25
N ALA A 458 -1.03 -21.61 12.86
CA ALA A 458 -1.62 -21.16 14.12
C ALA A 458 -1.13 -21.84 15.40
N VAL A 459 -0.64 -23.08 15.36
CA VAL A 459 -0.25 -23.85 16.56
C VAL A 459 1.26 -24.02 16.68
N ARG A 460 2.02 -23.76 15.60
CA ARG A 460 3.49 -23.95 15.52
C ARG A 460 3.96 -25.36 15.91
N GLN A 461 3.07 -26.33 15.89
CA GLN A 461 3.41 -27.73 16.11
C GLN A 461 3.97 -28.32 14.83
N ASN A 462 5.08 -29.03 14.90
CA ASN A 462 5.61 -29.76 13.75
C ASN A 462 4.52 -30.69 13.21
N GLY A 463 4.18 -30.53 11.93
CA GLY A 463 3.29 -31.42 11.22
C GLY A 463 4.01 -32.70 10.79
N ASP A 464 3.27 -33.53 10.05
CA ASP A 464 3.85 -34.72 9.44
C ASP A 464 4.80 -34.31 8.31
N PRO A 465 5.90 -35.05 8.10
CA PRO A 465 6.81 -34.80 6.98
C PRO A 465 6.05 -34.90 5.64
N LEU A 466 6.16 -33.86 4.81
CA LEU A 466 5.50 -33.77 3.52
C LEU A 466 6.50 -33.99 2.39
N ARG A 467 6.12 -34.82 1.43
CA ARG A 467 6.91 -35.02 0.22
C ARG A 467 6.57 -33.94 -0.79
N ALA A 468 7.53 -33.08 -1.12
CA ALA A 468 7.35 -31.99 -2.06
C ALA A 468 8.41 -32.07 -3.17
N SER A 469 8.07 -31.63 -4.37
CA SER A 469 8.98 -31.62 -5.50
C SER A 469 9.41 -30.20 -5.83
N TYR A 470 10.67 -30.04 -6.20
CA TYR A 470 11.19 -28.82 -6.83
C TYR A 470 10.92 -28.78 -8.34
N ARG A 471 10.24 -29.78 -8.90
CA ARG A 471 9.84 -29.79 -10.30
C ARG A 471 8.47 -29.19 -10.47
N LEU A 472 8.35 -28.33 -11.48
CA LEU A 472 7.04 -27.96 -11.99
C LEU A 472 6.26 -29.21 -12.44
N PRO A 473 4.94 -29.25 -12.21
CA PRO A 473 4.10 -30.38 -12.61
C PRO A 473 4.25 -30.71 -14.10
N ARG A 474 4.13 -31.98 -14.50
CA ARG A 474 4.23 -32.38 -15.92
C ARG A 474 3.23 -31.68 -16.84
N SER A 475 2.09 -31.21 -16.32
CA SER A 475 1.15 -30.37 -17.07
C SER A 475 1.80 -29.09 -17.61
N PHE A 476 2.88 -28.61 -17.00
CA PHE A 476 3.64 -27.45 -17.47
C PHE A 476 4.46 -27.76 -18.72
N ALA A 477 4.92 -29.00 -18.89
CA ALA A 477 5.62 -29.43 -20.09
C ALA A 477 4.68 -29.56 -21.32
N ALA A 478 3.37 -29.59 -21.08
CA ALA A 478 2.33 -29.59 -22.11
C ALA A 478 1.88 -28.17 -22.52
N LEU A 479 2.39 -27.12 -21.87
CA LEU A 479 2.09 -25.74 -22.23
C LEU A 479 2.73 -25.36 -23.58
N PRO A 480 2.19 -24.36 -24.31
CA PRO A 480 2.80 -23.84 -25.53
C PRO A 480 4.29 -23.51 -25.37
N SER A 481 5.10 -23.59 -26.43
CA SER A 481 6.56 -23.34 -26.39
C SER A 481 6.90 -21.99 -25.76
N GLU A 482 6.22 -20.92 -26.15
CA GLU A 482 6.37 -19.57 -25.55
C GLU A 482 6.12 -19.59 -24.04
N THR A 483 5.08 -20.29 -23.59
CA THR A 483 4.77 -20.46 -22.16
C THR A 483 5.85 -21.26 -21.43
N ARG A 484 6.39 -22.30 -22.07
CA ARG A 484 7.46 -23.13 -21.50
C ARG A 484 8.78 -22.38 -21.39
N GLU A 485 9.12 -21.54 -22.38
CA GLU A 485 10.29 -20.66 -22.30
C GLU A 485 10.13 -19.63 -21.18
N ALA A 486 8.92 -19.09 -21.06
CA ALA A 486 8.52 -18.23 -19.97
C ALA A 486 8.75 -18.88 -18.59
N LEU A 487 8.45 -20.17 -18.49
CA LEU A 487 8.52 -20.98 -17.27
C LEU A 487 9.92 -21.43 -16.85
N ARG A 488 10.94 -21.25 -17.69
CA ARG A 488 12.34 -21.56 -17.34
C ARG A 488 12.88 -20.71 -16.18
N LEU A 489 12.15 -19.65 -15.80
CA LEU A 489 12.56 -18.64 -14.83
C LEU A 489 11.98 -18.86 -13.43
N VAL A 490 11.30 -19.98 -13.19
CA VAL A 490 10.82 -20.38 -11.86
C VAL A 490 11.97 -21.03 -11.08
N THR A 491 12.27 -20.51 -9.90
CA THR A 491 13.31 -21.05 -9.02
C THR A 491 12.85 -22.37 -8.35
N PRO A 492 13.78 -23.21 -7.87
CA PRO A 492 13.43 -24.45 -7.16
C PRO A 492 12.56 -24.17 -5.93
N ALA A 493 12.87 -23.12 -5.18
CA ALA A 493 12.08 -22.68 -4.04
C ALA A 493 10.62 -22.38 -4.41
N GLU A 494 10.40 -21.69 -5.52
CA GLU A 494 9.04 -21.39 -5.98
C GLU A 494 8.31 -22.64 -6.46
N ALA A 495 8.99 -23.53 -7.19
CA ALA A 495 8.43 -24.81 -7.58
C ALA A 495 8.04 -25.66 -6.36
N LEU A 496 8.85 -25.64 -5.30
CA LEU A 496 8.56 -26.30 -4.03
C LEU A 496 7.30 -25.73 -3.39
N VAL A 497 7.20 -24.41 -3.25
CA VAL A 497 6.03 -23.76 -2.65
C VAL A 497 4.77 -24.05 -3.47
N VAL A 498 4.89 -24.04 -4.80
CA VAL A 498 3.77 -24.39 -5.70
C VAL A 498 3.33 -25.83 -5.48
N ASP A 499 4.27 -26.77 -5.43
CA ASP A 499 3.94 -28.18 -5.23
C ASP A 499 3.36 -28.45 -3.84
N LEU A 500 3.88 -27.77 -2.81
CA LEU A 500 3.34 -27.78 -1.45
C LEU A 500 1.89 -27.30 -1.42
N CYS A 501 1.63 -26.10 -1.93
CA CYS A 501 0.28 -25.53 -1.95
C CYS A 501 -0.69 -26.39 -2.78
N ARG A 502 -0.21 -27.03 -3.85
CA ARG A 502 -1.05 -27.87 -4.71
C ARG A 502 -1.35 -29.25 -4.11
N ARG A 503 -0.34 -29.95 -3.58
CA ARG A 503 -0.48 -31.34 -3.09
C ARG A 503 -0.95 -31.42 -1.64
N HIS A 504 -0.60 -30.42 -0.84
CA HIS A 504 -0.71 -30.49 0.61
C HIS A 504 -1.48 -29.31 1.23
N ARG A 505 -2.34 -28.62 0.47
CA ARG A 505 -3.10 -27.45 0.92
C ARG A 505 -3.72 -27.59 2.31
N ASP A 506 -4.36 -28.73 2.58
CA ASP A 506 -5.12 -28.95 3.82
C ASP A 506 -4.20 -29.20 5.02
N ALA A 507 -2.94 -29.53 4.78
CA ALA A 507 -1.92 -29.65 5.81
C ALA A 507 -1.21 -28.32 6.10
N ILE A 508 -1.21 -27.38 5.15
CA ILE A 508 -0.47 -26.10 5.26
C ILE A 508 -1.37 -24.99 5.83
N PHE A 509 -2.63 -24.91 5.41
CA PHE A 509 -3.59 -23.98 6.02
C PHE A 509 -3.96 -24.40 7.44
N ALA A 510 -4.40 -23.44 8.26
CA ALA A 510 -4.82 -23.74 9.61
C ALA A 510 -6.06 -24.64 9.59
N ALA A 511 -6.10 -25.64 10.49
CA ALA A 511 -7.32 -26.39 10.70
C ALA A 511 -8.40 -25.46 11.26
N ASP A 512 -9.67 -25.72 10.94
CA ASP A 512 -10.81 -24.87 11.33
C ASP A 512 -10.85 -24.50 12.82
N ARG A 513 -10.50 -25.46 13.69
CA ARG A 513 -10.42 -25.22 15.14
C ARG A 513 -9.32 -24.20 15.48
N ASP A 514 -8.16 -24.35 14.88
CA ASP A 514 -6.97 -23.56 15.19
C ASP A 514 -7.09 -22.16 14.57
N LEU A 515 -7.67 -22.05 13.36
CA LEU A 515 -8.01 -20.77 12.75
C LEU A 515 -8.97 -19.96 13.62
N ARG A 516 -10.02 -20.59 14.17
CA ARG A 516 -10.93 -19.92 15.09
C ARG A 516 -10.23 -19.41 16.34
N VAL A 517 -9.33 -20.19 16.93
CA VAL A 517 -8.55 -19.77 18.10
C VAL A 517 -7.60 -18.62 17.72
N ALA A 518 -6.93 -18.70 16.58
CA ALA A 518 -5.99 -17.69 16.10
C ALA A 518 -6.68 -16.36 15.82
N ALA A 519 -7.81 -16.36 15.11
CA ALA A 519 -8.61 -15.18 14.80
C ALA A 519 -9.51 -14.71 15.96
N GLY A 520 -9.51 -15.43 17.09
CA GLY A 520 -10.37 -15.11 18.23
C GLY A 520 -11.87 -15.26 17.94
N VAL A 521 -12.23 -16.12 16.99
CA VAL A 521 -13.62 -16.44 16.64
C VAL A 521 -14.26 -17.25 17.78
N PRO A 522 -15.51 -16.96 18.18
CA PRO A 522 -16.19 -17.68 19.26
C PRO A 522 -16.22 -19.20 19.03
N GLN A 523 -16.01 -19.98 20.09
CA GLN A 523 -15.96 -21.45 20.03
C GLN A 523 -17.25 -22.09 19.46
N GLY A 524 -18.39 -21.42 19.61
CA GLY A 524 -19.69 -21.86 19.08
C GLY A 524 -20.02 -21.33 17.67
N ALA A 525 -19.13 -20.59 17.02
CA ALA A 525 -19.39 -20.08 15.69
C ALA A 525 -19.52 -21.22 14.66
N THR A 526 -20.50 -21.10 13.76
CA THR A 526 -20.76 -22.06 12.70
C THR A 526 -20.04 -21.63 11.42
N ARG A 527 -19.22 -22.52 10.85
CA ARG A 527 -18.58 -22.29 9.54
C ARG A 527 -19.61 -22.41 8.42
N LEU A 528 -19.78 -21.34 7.64
CA LEU A 528 -20.73 -21.30 6.52
C LEU A 528 -20.11 -21.71 5.19
N PHE A 529 -18.84 -21.38 4.96
CA PHE A 529 -18.10 -21.72 3.75
C PHE A 529 -16.59 -21.67 3.97
N SER A 530 -15.84 -22.28 3.07
CA SER A 530 -14.38 -22.14 2.97
C SER A 530 -14.00 -22.33 1.50
N PHE A 531 -13.40 -21.32 0.90
CA PHE A 531 -13.02 -21.31 -0.51
C PHE A 531 -11.54 -20.96 -0.67
N ASP A 532 -10.84 -21.76 -1.44
CA ASP A 532 -9.45 -21.60 -1.86
C ASP A 532 -9.33 -21.16 -3.33
N ASP A 533 -10.46 -21.09 -4.03
CA ASP A 533 -10.57 -20.59 -5.39
C ASP A 533 -11.73 -19.59 -5.48
N PHE A 534 -11.41 -18.33 -5.81
CA PHE A 534 -12.38 -17.25 -5.95
C PHE A 534 -11.79 -16.12 -6.82
N GLN A 535 -12.67 -15.30 -7.39
CA GLN A 535 -12.33 -14.10 -8.13
C GLN A 535 -11.82 -13.02 -7.17
N TYR A 536 -10.52 -12.73 -7.24
CA TYR A 536 -9.89 -11.64 -6.51
C TYR A 536 -10.08 -10.29 -7.23
N VAL A 537 -10.00 -9.21 -6.45
CA VAL A 537 -9.93 -7.83 -6.96
C VAL A 537 -8.46 -7.43 -7.12
N ALA A 538 -8.16 -6.51 -8.05
CA ALA A 538 -6.79 -5.98 -8.14
C ALA A 538 -6.46 -5.11 -6.91
N ALA A 539 -5.18 -4.96 -6.59
CA ALA A 539 -4.74 -4.12 -5.47
C ALA A 539 -5.29 -2.68 -5.60
N GLY A 540 -5.93 -2.19 -4.55
CA GLY A 540 -6.58 -0.87 -4.51
C GLY A 540 -7.97 -0.82 -5.15
N GLU A 541 -8.41 -1.86 -5.85
CA GLU A 541 -9.80 -1.95 -6.30
C GLU A 541 -10.74 -2.29 -5.14
N PRO A 542 -11.95 -1.71 -5.08
CA PRO A 542 -12.94 -2.08 -4.07
C PRO A 542 -13.27 -3.57 -4.16
N ALA A 543 -13.28 -4.27 -3.02
CA ALA A 543 -13.73 -5.65 -2.87
C ALA A 543 -15.14 -5.90 -3.44
N SER A 544 -16.02 -4.90 -3.41
CA SER A 544 -17.36 -4.91 -4.00
C SER A 544 -17.39 -5.06 -5.52
N ARG A 545 -16.23 -4.97 -6.20
CA ARG A 545 -16.10 -5.36 -7.62
C ARG A 545 -16.03 -6.87 -7.83
N SER A 546 -15.69 -7.66 -6.81
CA SER A 546 -15.71 -9.12 -6.88
C SER A 546 -17.09 -9.66 -6.49
N MET A 547 -17.75 -10.32 -7.43
CA MET A 547 -19.02 -11.01 -7.16
C MET A 547 -18.88 -12.11 -6.10
N ASP A 548 -17.71 -12.76 -6.04
CA ASP A 548 -17.43 -13.82 -5.08
C ASP A 548 -17.29 -13.29 -3.66
N LEU A 549 -16.56 -12.18 -3.47
CA LEU A 549 -16.46 -11.53 -2.16
C LEU A 549 -17.82 -10.98 -1.70
N VAL A 550 -18.61 -10.40 -2.62
CA VAL A 550 -19.99 -10.01 -2.34
C VAL A 550 -20.81 -11.23 -1.90
N ALA A 551 -20.77 -12.33 -2.65
CA ALA A 551 -21.50 -13.55 -2.30
C ALA A 551 -21.11 -14.12 -0.93
N MET A 552 -19.82 -14.17 -0.62
CA MET A 552 -19.31 -14.64 0.67
C MET A 552 -19.80 -13.75 1.83
N VAL A 553 -19.72 -12.42 1.69
CA VAL A 553 -20.21 -11.48 2.71
C VAL A 553 -21.72 -11.58 2.87
N GLU A 554 -22.48 -11.63 1.78
CA GLU A 554 -23.93 -11.77 1.84
C GLU A 554 -24.38 -13.13 2.38
N ALA A 555 -23.62 -14.20 2.12
CA ALA A 555 -23.87 -15.51 2.72
C ALA A 555 -23.73 -15.48 4.24
N LEU A 556 -22.71 -14.79 4.77
CA LEU A 556 -22.59 -14.54 6.21
C LEU A 556 -23.82 -13.78 6.74
N ARG A 557 -24.15 -12.66 6.11
CA ARG A 557 -25.25 -11.78 6.52
C ARG A 557 -26.61 -12.49 6.51
N ALA A 558 -26.87 -13.30 5.49
CA ALA A 558 -28.12 -14.03 5.29
C ALA A 558 -28.14 -15.41 5.97
N ARG A 559 -27.08 -15.78 6.72
CA ARG A 559 -26.93 -17.08 7.38
C ARG A 559 -27.04 -18.25 6.41
N ARG A 560 -26.46 -18.09 5.21
CA ARG A 560 -26.49 -19.08 4.14
C ARG A 560 -25.20 -19.88 4.12
N LYS A 561 -25.34 -21.20 4.11
CA LYS A 561 -24.23 -22.12 3.89
C LYS A 561 -24.05 -22.34 2.40
N ILE A 562 -23.11 -21.62 1.78
CA ILE A 562 -22.80 -21.75 0.36
C ILE A 562 -21.68 -22.78 0.14
N THR A 563 -21.80 -23.59 -0.91
CA THR A 563 -20.81 -24.62 -1.30
C THR A 563 -20.12 -24.31 -2.63
N ARG A 564 -20.57 -23.26 -3.32
CA ARG A 564 -20.03 -22.75 -4.60
C ARG A 564 -20.12 -21.23 -4.64
N LEU A 565 -19.45 -20.64 -5.63
CA LEU A 565 -19.44 -19.19 -5.90
C LEU A 565 -20.22 -18.89 -7.20
N PRO A 566 -20.71 -17.64 -7.39
CA PRO A 566 -21.58 -17.30 -8.52
C PRO A 566 -20.85 -17.16 -9.87
N GLY A 567 -19.54 -16.95 -9.87
CA GLY A 567 -18.72 -16.91 -11.08
C GLY A 567 -18.06 -18.25 -11.40
N ALA A 568 -17.51 -18.37 -12.61
CA ALA A 568 -16.53 -19.42 -12.87
C ALA A 568 -15.38 -19.26 -11.87
N ALA A 569 -15.03 -20.35 -11.19
CA ALA A 569 -13.83 -20.41 -10.36
C ALA A 569 -12.63 -19.87 -11.19
N ASN A 570 -11.60 -19.31 -10.55
CA ASN A 570 -10.41 -18.85 -11.25
C ASN A 570 -9.63 -20.07 -11.77
N ALA A 571 -10.16 -20.74 -12.79
CA ALA A 571 -9.80 -22.08 -13.21
C ALA A 571 -8.41 -22.20 -13.87
N ARG A 572 -7.57 -21.16 -13.85
CA ARG A 572 -6.30 -21.18 -14.59
C ARG A 572 -5.14 -20.57 -13.81
N PRO A 573 -4.56 -21.33 -12.86
CA PRO A 573 -3.14 -21.22 -12.50
C PRO A 573 -2.25 -21.18 -13.76
N GLU A 574 -2.72 -21.75 -14.87
CA GLU A 574 -1.96 -21.92 -16.10
C GLU A 574 -1.95 -20.70 -17.04
N ARG A 575 -2.78 -19.65 -16.82
CA ARG A 575 -2.82 -18.49 -17.74
C ARG A 575 -1.90 -17.34 -17.33
N TRP A 576 -1.74 -17.13 -16.03
CA TRP A 576 -0.96 -16.00 -15.53
C TRP A 576 0.55 -16.32 -15.54
N ILE A 577 0.92 -17.60 -15.46
CA ILE A 577 2.28 -18.15 -15.64
C ILE A 577 2.89 -17.88 -17.03
N PRO A 578 2.19 -18.11 -18.16
CA PRO A 578 2.63 -17.67 -19.49
C PRO A 578 2.72 -16.15 -19.63
N ALA A 579 1.64 -15.44 -19.29
CA ALA A 579 1.57 -13.98 -19.41
C ALA A 579 2.68 -13.29 -18.60
N ALA A 580 3.13 -13.96 -17.55
CA ALA A 580 4.18 -13.49 -16.69
C ALA A 580 5.56 -13.41 -17.32
N ALA A 581 5.88 -14.37 -18.17
CA ALA A 581 7.20 -14.42 -18.77
C ALA A 581 7.21 -14.09 -20.26
N GLU A 582 6.04 -13.92 -20.87
CA GLU A 582 5.85 -13.08 -22.07
C GLU A 582 6.33 -11.63 -21.83
N ILE A 583 6.06 -11.06 -20.64
CA ILE A 583 6.49 -9.70 -20.25
C ILE A 583 8.02 -9.61 -20.02
N ARG A 584 8.71 -10.72 -19.71
CA ARG A 584 10.18 -10.76 -19.58
C ARG A 584 10.94 -10.88 -20.90
N SER A 585 10.27 -11.21 -22.01
CA SER A 585 10.91 -11.31 -23.33
C SER A 585 11.40 -9.96 -23.88
N TYR A 586 11.18 -8.85 -23.17
CA TYR A 586 11.62 -7.52 -23.55
C TYR A 586 12.72 -6.97 -22.64
N ALA A 587 13.86 -7.66 -22.59
CA ALA A 587 15.14 -7.12 -22.13
C ALA A 587 16.29 -7.79 -22.90
N GLY A 588 16.50 -7.28 -24.13
CA GLY A 588 17.68 -7.42 -25.01
C GLY A 588 18.65 -8.61 -24.86
N GLY A 589 18.71 -9.44 -25.90
CA GLY A 589 19.92 -10.18 -26.29
C GLY A 589 19.71 -11.62 -26.75
N ASP A 590 19.49 -11.80 -28.07
CA ASP A 590 19.73 -12.98 -28.91
C ASP A 590 19.33 -14.40 -28.43
N ALA A 591 18.22 -14.92 -28.96
CA ALA A 591 18.16 -16.23 -29.65
C ALA A 591 16.74 -16.51 -30.17
N TRP A 592 16.56 -16.45 -31.49
CA TRP A 592 15.47 -17.13 -32.19
C TRP A 592 15.99 -18.46 -32.72
N ALA A 593 15.14 -19.48 -32.77
CA ALA A 593 15.22 -20.50 -33.81
C ALA A 593 13.81 -20.88 -34.29
N GLU A 594 13.68 -20.96 -35.62
CA GLU A 594 12.49 -21.22 -36.42
C GLU A 594 11.92 -22.64 -36.23
N GLY A 595 10.59 -22.78 -36.40
CA GLY A 595 9.99 -24.01 -36.94
C GLY A 595 8.82 -24.62 -36.14
N ASP A 596 7.63 -24.47 -36.72
CA ASP A 596 6.45 -25.35 -36.68
C ASP A 596 5.38 -25.25 -35.56
N ASP A 597 4.14 -25.20 -36.06
CA ASP A 597 2.79 -25.23 -35.47
C ASP A 597 1.93 -26.17 -36.37
N PRO A 598 0.70 -26.60 -36.06
CA PRO A 598 0.02 -27.03 -34.82
C PRO A 598 -0.49 -28.49 -34.92
N VAL A 599 -0.71 -29.20 -33.80
CA VAL A 599 -1.91 -30.07 -33.59
C VAL A 599 -2.21 -30.18 -32.09
N GLU A 600 -3.43 -29.83 -31.67
CA GLU A 600 -4.01 -29.94 -30.31
C GLU A 600 -4.13 -31.42 -29.84
N PRO A 601 -4.15 -31.70 -28.52
CA PRO A 601 -5.43 -31.72 -27.78
C PRO A 601 -5.36 -31.18 -26.32
N GLU A 602 -6.55 -31.07 -25.74
CA GLU A 602 -6.96 -30.36 -24.51
C GLU A 602 -6.28 -30.77 -23.18
N PRO A 603 -6.06 -29.80 -22.26
CA PRO A 603 -5.71 -30.04 -20.86
C PRO A 603 -6.95 -30.27 -19.96
N PRO A 604 -6.81 -31.01 -18.84
CA PRO A 604 -7.92 -31.50 -18.02
C PRO A 604 -8.63 -30.41 -17.20
N ALA A 605 -9.93 -30.61 -17.00
CA ALA A 605 -10.78 -29.82 -16.11
C ALA A 605 -10.43 -30.06 -14.63
N ALA A 606 -10.31 -28.97 -13.87
CA ALA A 606 -10.05 -28.84 -12.43
C ALA A 606 -8.57 -28.80 -11.97
N GLY A 607 -8.11 -27.60 -11.61
CA GLY A 607 -6.84 -27.33 -10.92
C GLY A 607 -6.85 -25.99 -10.18
N VAL A 608 -6.37 -26.00 -8.93
CA VAL A 608 -6.50 -24.96 -7.88
C VAL A 608 -5.46 -23.83 -8.02
N GLY A 609 -5.85 -22.60 -7.64
CA GLY A 609 -5.08 -21.35 -7.63
C GLY A 609 -3.77 -21.36 -6.84
N VAL A 610 -2.66 -21.63 -7.53
CA VAL A 610 -1.29 -21.56 -7.01
C VAL A 610 -0.41 -20.81 -8.01
N THR A 611 0.54 -19.99 -7.54
CA THR A 611 1.32 -19.10 -8.43
C THR A 611 2.87 -19.07 -8.18
N PRO A 612 3.82 -19.16 -9.18
CA PRO A 612 5.27 -18.85 -9.03
C PRO A 612 5.83 -17.50 -9.63
N TYR A 613 6.87 -16.89 -9.03
CA TYR A 613 6.74 -15.57 -8.41
C TYR A 613 7.85 -14.48 -8.58
N TRP A 614 9.10 -14.72 -8.99
CA TRP A 614 10.17 -13.70 -8.86
C TRP A 614 10.30 -12.80 -10.09
N SER A 615 9.79 -13.28 -11.22
CA SER A 615 10.01 -12.70 -12.53
C SER A 615 9.18 -11.47 -12.85
N LEU A 616 8.02 -11.46 -12.22
CA LEU A 616 6.82 -10.70 -12.53
C LEU A 616 6.70 -9.38 -11.80
N THR A 617 7.10 -9.41 -10.53
CA THR A 617 6.96 -8.31 -9.58
C THR A 617 7.88 -7.15 -9.93
N ILE A 618 9.02 -7.42 -10.60
CA ILE A 618 9.89 -6.41 -11.20
C ILE A 618 9.23 -5.79 -12.46
N ALA A 619 8.56 -6.60 -13.29
CA ALA A 619 8.07 -6.19 -14.60
C ALA A 619 6.68 -5.49 -14.58
N ARG A 620 5.86 -5.75 -13.56
CA ARG A 620 4.57 -5.06 -13.37
C ARG A 620 4.67 -3.72 -12.66
N GLY A 621 5.85 -3.37 -12.12
CA GLY A 621 6.15 -2.13 -11.38
C GLY A 621 5.17 -1.78 -10.23
N PHE A 622 4.41 -2.76 -9.78
CA PHE A 622 3.65 -2.69 -8.54
C PHE A 622 4.61 -2.60 -7.34
N PRO A 623 4.15 -2.11 -6.18
CA PRO A 623 5.00 -1.48 -5.17
C PRO A 623 5.95 -2.42 -4.39
N HIS A 624 6.25 -3.63 -4.88
CA HIS A 624 7.28 -4.52 -4.34
C HIS A 624 8.72 -3.98 -4.45
N GLY A 625 8.94 -2.89 -5.19
CA GLY A 625 10.15 -2.08 -5.03
C GLY A 625 10.39 -1.70 -3.56
N VAL A 626 9.32 -1.51 -2.77
CA VAL A 626 9.38 -1.28 -1.32
C VAL A 626 10.01 -2.45 -0.56
N TRP A 627 9.65 -3.68 -0.90
CA TRP A 627 10.18 -4.87 -0.22
C TRP A 627 11.59 -5.22 -0.71
N LEU A 628 11.90 -5.01 -1.99
CA LEU A 628 13.27 -5.12 -2.48
C LEU A 628 14.18 -4.02 -1.91
N LEU A 629 13.66 -2.81 -1.69
CA LEU A 629 14.35 -1.76 -0.93
C LEU A 629 14.51 -2.17 0.56
N HIS A 630 13.52 -2.86 1.13
CA HIS A 630 13.57 -3.40 2.49
C HIS A 630 14.62 -4.52 2.64
N GLY A 631 14.62 -5.51 1.74
CA GLY A 631 15.62 -6.57 1.67
C GLY A 631 17.01 -6.04 1.30
N ALA A 632 17.09 -5.06 0.39
CA ALA A 632 18.34 -4.37 0.07
C ALA A 632 18.92 -3.64 1.29
N ALA A 633 18.08 -3.03 2.13
CA ALA A 633 18.53 -2.46 3.40
C ALA A 633 19.04 -3.53 4.38
N GLN A 634 18.58 -4.78 4.26
CA GLN A 634 19.07 -5.91 5.06
C GLN A 634 20.31 -6.61 4.48
N ASN A 635 20.61 -6.38 3.19
CA ASN A 635 21.76 -7.00 2.52
C ASN A 635 23.11 -6.43 2.98
N LYS A 636 24.18 -7.21 2.76
CA LYS A 636 25.55 -6.79 3.09
C LYS A 636 25.94 -5.53 2.31
N LYS A 637 26.87 -4.74 2.87
CA LYS A 637 27.44 -3.54 2.26
C LYS A 637 27.84 -3.79 0.78
N GLY A 638 27.26 -3.01 -0.14
CA GLY A 638 27.50 -3.09 -1.60
C GLY A 638 26.39 -3.81 -2.40
N GLN A 639 25.71 -4.79 -1.82
CA GLN A 639 24.57 -5.46 -2.47
C GLN A 639 23.33 -4.55 -2.54
N ALA A 640 23.15 -3.68 -1.54
CA ALA A 640 22.08 -2.68 -1.52
C ALA A 640 22.17 -1.71 -2.70
N GLU A 641 23.39 -1.28 -3.04
CA GLU A 641 23.67 -0.33 -4.12
C GLU A 641 23.34 -0.92 -5.51
N GLN A 642 23.70 -2.19 -5.74
CA GLN A 642 23.35 -2.90 -6.96
C GLN A 642 21.85 -3.19 -7.07
N ALA A 643 21.21 -3.56 -5.96
CA ALA A 643 19.76 -3.78 -5.93
C ALA A 643 18.99 -2.48 -6.24
N ILE A 644 19.42 -1.35 -5.68
CA ILE A 644 18.83 -0.04 -5.97
C ILE A 644 19.01 0.33 -7.45
N LEU A 645 20.22 0.20 -8.00
CA LEU A 645 20.45 0.45 -9.44
C LEU A 645 19.62 -0.47 -10.32
N HIS A 646 19.51 -1.75 -9.97
CA HIS A 646 18.68 -2.71 -10.69
C HIS A 646 17.21 -2.30 -10.65
N LEU A 647 16.68 -1.92 -9.49
CA LEU A 647 15.30 -1.41 -9.34
C LEU A 647 15.06 -0.13 -10.14
N MET A 648 16.01 0.80 -10.12
CA MET A 648 15.94 2.06 -10.86
C MET A 648 16.00 1.83 -12.37
N ASN A 649 16.74 0.83 -12.83
CA ASN A 649 16.83 0.47 -14.26
C ASN A 649 15.63 -0.36 -14.73
N ALA A 650 15.03 -1.18 -13.87
CA ALA A 650 13.94 -2.08 -14.23
C ALA A 650 12.56 -1.40 -14.26
N SER A 651 12.44 -0.20 -13.69
CA SER A 651 11.15 0.48 -13.61
C SER A 651 10.86 1.33 -14.85
N SER A 652 9.69 1.14 -15.47
CA SER A 652 9.23 1.91 -16.64
C SER A 652 8.46 3.17 -16.22
N PRO A 653 8.56 4.30 -16.95
CA PRO A 653 7.86 5.56 -16.64
C PRO A 653 6.33 5.45 -16.53
N VAL A 654 5.71 4.46 -17.19
CA VAL A 654 4.23 4.31 -17.24
C VAL A 654 3.64 3.89 -15.89
N ILE A 655 4.43 3.25 -15.04
CA ILE A 655 3.93 2.56 -13.85
C ILE A 655 3.74 3.51 -12.65
N ARG A 656 4.23 4.75 -12.73
CA ARG A 656 4.56 5.54 -11.55
C ARG A 656 3.56 6.65 -11.16
N LEU A 657 2.53 6.90 -11.97
CA LEU A 657 1.45 7.85 -11.65
C LEU A 657 0.40 7.29 -10.67
N PHE A 658 0.48 6.00 -10.34
CA PHE A 658 -0.46 5.30 -9.48
C PHE A 658 0.18 4.74 -8.20
N TRP A 659 1.42 5.14 -7.90
CA TRP A 659 2.08 4.67 -6.69
C TRP A 659 1.35 5.15 -5.44
N PRO A 660 1.07 4.26 -4.47
CA PRO A 660 0.63 4.67 -3.15
C PRO A 660 1.62 5.68 -2.57
N ARG A 661 1.11 6.66 -1.83
CA ARG A 661 1.93 7.73 -1.23
C ARG A 661 3.12 7.17 -0.44
N ARG A 662 2.92 6.07 0.29
CA ARG A 662 3.98 5.36 1.03
C ARG A 662 5.11 4.86 0.12
N THR A 663 4.77 4.25 -1.01
CA THR A 663 5.75 3.82 -2.03
C THR A 663 6.51 5.00 -2.61
N ALA A 664 5.81 6.09 -2.93
CA ALA A 664 6.43 7.32 -3.39
C ALA A 664 7.42 7.90 -2.36
N CYS A 665 7.03 7.95 -1.07
CA CYS A 665 7.92 8.37 0.02
C CYS A 665 9.17 7.48 0.13
N MET A 666 9.01 6.16 0.05
CA MET A 666 10.12 5.22 0.10
C MET A 666 11.06 5.36 -1.08
N TRP A 667 10.53 5.59 -2.29
CA TRP A 667 11.35 5.82 -3.48
C TRP A 667 12.11 7.14 -3.43
N ALA A 668 11.48 8.21 -2.94
CA ALA A 668 12.14 9.49 -2.71
C ALA A 668 13.28 9.34 -1.70
N ARG A 669 13.05 8.62 -0.60
CA ARG A 669 14.09 8.25 0.39
C ARG A 669 15.18 7.40 -0.23
N ALA A 670 14.84 6.39 -1.02
CA ALA A 670 15.81 5.52 -1.67
C ALA A 670 16.72 6.30 -2.62
N THR A 671 16.14 7.18 -3.42
CA THR A 671 16.87 8.01 -4.39
C THR A 671 17.72 9.08 -3.71
N GLY A 672 17.21 9.69 -2.63
CA GLY A 672 17.90 10.73 -1.89
C GLY A 672 18.94 10.23 -0.89
N LEU A 673 18.72 9.10 -0.20
CA LEU A 673 19.61 8.54 0.83
C LEU A 673 20.51 7.42 0.33
N ALA A 674 20.50 7.09 -0.95
CA ALA A 674 21.47 6.13 -1.45
C ALA A 674 22.89 6.70 -1.19
N GLU A 675 23.58 6.21 -0.18
CA GLU A 675 25.00 6.46 0.06
C GLU A 675 25.78 5.24 -0.41
N ARG A 676 27.12 5.32 -0.47
CA ARG A 676 27.99 4.13 -0.63
C ARG A 676 27.79 3.08 0.47
N LYS A 677 27.06 3.43 1.54
CA LYS A 677 26.70 2.55 2.66
C LYS A 677 25.26 2.81 3.05
N TRP A 678 24.36 1.91 2.70
CA TRP A 678 23.16 1.73 3.50
C TRP A 678 23.54 0.93 4.74
N VAL A 679 23.25 1.47 5.92
CA VAL A 679 23.37 0.70 7.16
C VAL A 679 22.08 -0.07 7.32
N THR A 680 22.20 -1.36 7.61
CA THR A 680 21.07 -2.20 7.99
C THR A 680 20.36 -1.57 9.18
N GLY A 681 19.14 -1.08 8.96
CA GLY A 681 18.35 -0.38 9.99
C GLY A 681 18.30 1.15 9.86
N ASP A 682 18.44 1.72 8.66
CA ASP A 682 18.14 3.15 8.43
C ASP A 682 16.78 3.53 9.04
N ARG A 683 16.81 4.43 10.03
CA ARG A 683 15.62 4.81 10.81
C ARG A 683 14.56 5.47 9.93
N GLY A 684 14.95 6.17 8.85
CA GLY A 684 14.03 6.81 7.91
C GLY A 684 13.25 5.80 7.07
N VAL A 685 13.92 4.76 6.57
CA VAL A 685 13.28 3.65 5.83
C VAL A 685 12.43 2.79 6.77
N LEU A 686 12.90 2.46 7.97
CA LEU A 686 12.12 1.72 8.96
C LEU A 686 10.88 2.51 9.42
N ALA A 687 11.01 3.82 9.60
CA ALA A 687 9.88 4.69 9.91
C ALA A 687 8.89 4.78 8.73
N ALA A 688 9.38 4.88 7.49
CA ALA A 688 8.57 4.83 6.27
C ALA A 688 7.78 3.51 6.13
N ALA A 689 8.39 2.41 6.58
CA ALA A 689 7.80 1.08 6.53
C ALA A 689 6.77 0.87 7.63
N LYS A 690 6.88 1.58 8.77
CA LYS A 690 5.96 1.42 9.90
C LYS A 690 4.87 2.49 9.98
N ASN A 691 5.00 3.57 9.21
CA ASN A 691 4.13 4.73 9.32
C ASN A 691 3.89 5.35 7.94
N ASP A 692 2.62 5.60 7.61
CA ASP A 692 2.22 6.44 6.45
C ASP A 692 2.56 7.93 6.64
N ARG A 693 3.51 8.23 7.54
CA ARG A 693 3.92 9.60 7.84
C ARG A 693 4.34 10.30 6.56
N MET A 694 3.77 11.48 6.36
CA MET A 694 4.10 12.35 5.25
C MET A 694 5.61 12.60 5.21
N LEU A 695 6.18 12.60 4.00
CA LEU A 695 7.48 13.22 3.79
C LEU A 695 7.34 14.70 4.14
N TYR A 696 8.14 15.23 5.07
CA TYR A 696 8.10 16.64 5.45
C TYR A 696 9.10 17.44 4.62
N ALA A 697 8.89 18.76 4.49
CA ALA A 697 9.78 19.63 3.72
C ALA A 697 11.25 19.57 4.20
N ALA A 698 11.48 19.48 5.51
CA ALA A 698 12.83 19.34 6.07
C ALA A 698 13.51 18.03 5.66
N GLU A 699 12.75 16.93 5.62
CA GLU A 699 13.26 15.64 5.15
C GLU A 699 13.54 15.69 3.64
N ALA A 700 12.62 16.22 2.84
CA ALA A 700 12.82 16.42 1.40
C ALA A 700 14.08 17.25 1.09
N ARG A 701 14.36 18.31 1.86
CA ARG A 701 15.62 19.08 1.73
C ARG A 701 16.84 18.22 1.92
N ARG A 702 16.87 17.37 2.96
CA ARG A 702 18.00 16.43 3.21
C ARG A 702 18.15 15.42 2.07
N LEU A 703 17.05 14.87 1.56
CA LEU A 703 17.06 13.94 0.43
C LEU A 703 17.63 14.57 -0.83
N VAL A 704 17.23 15.80 -1.14
CA VAL A 704 17.73 16.54 -2.31
C VAL A 704 19.20 16.92 -2.13
N GLU A 705 19.60 17.37 -0.94
CA GLU A 705 20.99 17.67 -0.64
C GLU A 705 21.90 16.46 -0.88
N ASN A 706 21.53 15.31 -0.33
CA ASN A 706 22.28 14.06 -0.52
C ASN A 706 22.29 13.61 -1.99
N PHE A 707 21.17 13.79 -2.72
CA PHE A 707 21.11 13.48 -4.16
C PHE A 707 22.02 14.40 -4.99
N VAL A 708 22.02 15.71 -4.72
CA VAL A 708 22.77 16.71 -5.48
C VAL A 708 24.26 16.62 -5.22
N LEU A 709 24.69 16.42 -3.98
CA LEU A 709 26.12 16.36 -3.60
C LEU A 709 26.80 15.03 -3.97
N ARG A 710 26.10 14.14 -4.68
CA ARG A 710 26.50 12.76 -4.90
C ARG A 710 27.53 12.60 -6.04
N PRO A 711 28.60 11.78 -5.89
CA PRO A 711 29.71 11.73 -6.86
C PRO A 711 29.67 10.62 -7.94
N TRP A 712 28.61 9.83 -8.12
CA TRP A 712 28.58 8.69 -9.08
C TRP A 712 27.32 8.67 -9.96
N SER A 713 27.41 8.00 -11.12
CA SER A 713 26.46 8.12 -12.23
C SER A 713 25.23 7.23 -12.08
N VAL A 714 24.19 7.75 -11.43
CA VAL A 714 22.83 7.22 -11.57
C VAL A 714 22.26 7.52 -12.96
N PRO A 715 21.37 6.66 -13.49
CA PRO A 715 20.67 6.92 -14.76
C PRO A 715 19.95 8.28 -14.77
N PRO A 716 19.89 8.99 -15.90
CA PRO A 716 19.27 10.31 -15.98
C PRO A 716 17.84 10.38 -15.44
N HIS A 717 16.98 9.41 -15.79
CA HIS A 717 15.53 9.42 -15.47
C HIS A 717 15.23 9.50 -13.98
N VAL A 718 16.13 8.99 -13.14
CA VAL A 718 16.05 9.04 -11.68
C VAL A 718 15.91 10.47 -11.17
N GLY A 719 16.67 11.40 -11.74
CA GLY A 719 16.65 12.78 -11.30
C GLY A 719 15.32 13.47 -11.57
N ALA A 720 14.76 13.25 -12.75
CA ALA A 720 13.41 13.73 -13.08
C ALA A 720 12.35 13.12 -12.16
N GLU A 721 12.45 11.82 -11.87
CA GLU A 721 11.53 11.13 -10.96
C GLU A 721 11.56 11.69 -9.55
N LEU A 722 12.76 11.95 -9.00
CA LEU A 722 12.89 12.53 -7.67
C LEU A 722 12.15 13.88 -7.60
N VAL A 723 12.31 14.74 -8.61
CA VAL A 723 11.62 16.04 -8.66
C VAL A 723 10.10 15.88 -8.68
N LEU A 724 9.58 15.01 -9.56
CA LEU A 724 8.13 14.77 -9.70
C LEU A 724 7.53 14.19 -8.41
N LEU A 725 8.23 13.26 -7.76
CA LEU A 725 7.78 12.66 -6.51
C LEU A 725 7.78 13.69 -5.38
N LEU A 726 8.85 14.49 -5.25
CA LEU A 726 8.89 15.53 -4.23
C LEU A 726 7.81 16.58 -4.45
N GLU A 727 7.55 16.99 -5.70
CA GLU A 727 6.45 17.92 -6.00
C GLU A 727 5.11 17.34 -5.54
N ALA A 728 4.84 16.07 -5.82
CA ALA A 728 3.61 15.40 -5.39
C ALA A 728 3.54 15.17 -3.87
N LEU A 729 4.67 14.98 -3.21
CA LEU A 729 4.74 14.63 -1.78
C LEU A 729 4.75 15.86 -0.88
N VAL A 730 5.57 16.87 -1.17
CA VAL A 730 5.80 18.04 -0.32
C VAL A 730 5.38 19.37 -0.95
N GLY A 731 5.02 19.37 -2.24
CA GLY A 731 4.65 20.58 -2.97
C GLY A 731 5.78 21.15 -3.83
N GLY A 732 5.41 21.88 -4.88
CA GLY A 732 6.36 22.43 -5.85
C GLY A 732 7.29 23.49 -5.28
N ARG A 733 6.80 24.35 -4.36
CA ARG A 733 7.62 25.40 -3.74
C ARG A 733 8.72 24.82 -2.87
N GLU A 734 8.36 23.85 -2.05
CA GLU A 734 9.25 23.13 -1.13
C GLU A 734 10.29 22.32 -1.90
N THR A 735 9.88 21.71 -3.03
CA THR A 735 10.77 21.01 -3.95
C THR A 735 11.80 21.95 -4.58
N VAL A 736 11.37 23.10 -5.13
CA VAL A 736 12.28 24.10 -5.70
C VAL A 736 13.23 24.63 -4.64
N ASP A 737 12.73 24.97 -3.45
CA ASP A 737 13.57 25.45 -2.35
C ASP A 737 14.63 24.43 -1.92
N ALA A 738 14.28 23.15 -1.84
CA ALA A 738 15.22 22.07 -1.55
C ALA A 738 16.37 21.99 -2.57
N PHE A 739 16.05 22.04 -3.87
CA PHE A 739 17.07 22.03 -4.92
C PHE A 739 17.91 23.30 -4.92
N VAL A 740 17.32 24.47 -4.67
CA VAL A 740 18.05 25.74 -4.55
C VAL A 740 19.11 25.67 -3.45
N VAL A 741 18.74 25.20 -2.26
CA VAL A 741 19.66 25.06 -1.13
C VAL A 741 20.80 24.10 -1.50
N ALA A 742 20.47 22.95 -2.06
CA ALA A 742 21.43 21.91 -2.40
C ALA A 742 22.40 22.33 -3.52
N LEU A 743 21.91 22.96 -4.59
CA LEU A 743 22.74 23.45 -5.69
C LEU A 743 23.74 24.54 -5.23
N GLY A 744 23.37 25.34 -4.24
CA GLY A 744 24.26 26.34 -3.63
C GLY A 744 25.43 25.73 -2.85
N LYS A 745 25.41 24.43 -2.56
CA LYS A 745 26.47 23.69 -1.85
C LYS A 745 27.44 22.95 -2.78
N LEU A 746 27.17 22.92 -4.08
CA LEU A 746 28.02 22.22 -5.05
C LEU A 746 29.38 22.91 -5.21
N SER A 747 30.46 22.13 -5.20
CA SER A 747 31.80 22.64 -5.53
C SER A 747 31.92 22.95 -7.03
N PRO A 748 32.87 23.82 -7.43
CA PRO A 748 33.15 24.09 -8.84
C PRO A 748 33.43 22.84 -9.67
N GLU A 749 34.12 21.85 -9.09
CA GLU A 749 34.44 20.57 -9.74
C GLU A 749 33.18 19.71 -9.92
N ALA A 750 32.27 19.73 -8.96
CA ALA A 750 31.00 19.00 -9.06
C ALA A 750 30.12 19.58 -10.17
N TRP A 751 30.10 20.91 -10.34
CA TRP A 751 29.41 21.58 -11.46
C TRP A 751 30.00 21.20 -12.84
N ALA A 752 31.33 21.09 -12.93
CA ALA A 752 32.03 20.72 -14.15
C ALA A 752 31.92 19.20 -14.48
N SER A 753 31.54 18.38 -13.50
CA SER A 753 31.41 16.94 -13.66
C SER A 753 30.18 16.54 -14.49
N SER A 754 30.28 15.41 -15.21
CA SER A 754 29.12 14.85 -15.90
C SER A 754 28.22 14.16 -14.89
N LEU A 755 27.14 14.83 -14.50
CA LEU A 755 26.13 14.32 -13.56
C LEU A 755 24.76 14.20 -14.28
N PRO A 756 24.51 13.12 -15.05
CA PRO A 756 23.32 13.04 -15.92
C PRO A 756 21.99 13.05 -15.17
N ALA A 757 21.92 12.45 -13.98
CA ALA A 757 20.72 12.50 -13.15
C ALA A 757 20.46 13.90 -12.58
N LEU A 758 21.50 14.59 -12.10
CA LEU A 758 21.36 15.98 -11.64
C LEU A 758 20.90 16.89 -12.77
N ALA A 759 21.49 16.73 -13.96
CA ALA A 759 21.06 17.40 -15.17
C ALA A 759 19.57 17.16 -15.45
N SER A 760 19.12 15.90 -15.47
CA SER A 760 17.70 15.57 -15.66
C SER A 760 16.79 16.12 -14.57
N ALA A 761 17.25 16.17 -13.32
CA ALA A 761 16.51 16.79 -12.22
C ALA A 761 16.35 18.30 -12.44
N ILE A 762 17.41 19.01 -12.84
CA ILE A 762 17.35 20.45 -13.14
C ILE A 762 16.38 20.73 -14.29
N PHE A 763 16.41 19.90 -15.34
CA PHE A 763 15.45 20.00 -16.45
C PHE A 763 14.01 19.89 -15.93
N GLU A 764 13.69 18.84 -15.17
CA GLU A 764 12.33 18.64 -14.65
C GLU A 764 11.91 19.73 -13.65
N LEU A 765 12.86 20.24 -12.85
CA LEU A 765 12.66 21.34 -11.91
C LEU A 765 12.17 22.61 -12.62
N GLY A 766 12.55 22.82 -13.88
CA GLY A 766 12.05 23.93 -14.68
C GLY A 766 10.55 23.90 -14.91
N PHE A 767 9.96 22.71 -15.11
CA PHE A 767 8.50 22.60 -15.21
C PHE A 767 7.80 22.87 -13.88
N VAL A 768 8.39 22.43 -12.76
CA VAL A 768 7.89 22.76 -11.41
C VAL A 768 7.95 24.27 -11.20
N LEU A 769 9.05 24.92 -11.57
CA LEU A 769 9.26 26.36 -11.45
C LEU A 769 8.17 27.14 -12.21
N HIS A 770 7.88 26.76 -13.46
CA HIS A 770 6.81 27.35 -14.28
C HIS A 770 5.42 27.22 -13.64
N ARG A 771 5.13 26.09 -12.98
CA ARG A 771 3.84 25.88 -12.27
C ARG A 771 3.71 26.73 -11.00
N VAL A 772 4.81 27.11 -10.37
CA VAL A 772 4.82 27.93 -9.15
C VAL A 772 5.01 29.44 -9.43
N GLU A 773 5.06 29.85 -10.70
CA GLU A 773 5.23 31.25 -11.09
C GLU A 773 4.13 32.18 -10.54
N GLY A 774 4.53 33.40 -10.16
CA GLY A 774 3.74 34.34 -9.37
C GLY A 774 4.06 34.36 -7.87
N ARG A 775 4.68 33.30 -7.33
CA ARG A 775 5.13 33.20 -5.92
C ARG A 775 6.60 32.79 -5.74
N ALA A 776 7.31 32.53 -6.84
CA ALA A 776 8.67 31.99 -6.84
C ALA A 776 9.81 33.03 -6.97
N GLY A 777 9.52 34.34 -6.96
CA GLY A 777 10.52 35.40 -7.17
C GLY A 777 11.81 35.23 -6.35
N PRO A 778 11.73 35.07 -5.02
CA PRO A 778 12.92 34.84 -4.19
C PRO A 778 13.67 33.53 -4.50
N LEU A 779 12.97 32.50 -4.98
CA LEU A 779 13.58 31.22 -5.36
C LEU A 779 14.31 31.34 -6.70
N HIS A 780 13.73 32.06 -7.66
CA HIS A 780 14.37 32.36 -8.95
C HIS A 780 15.68 33.14 -8.75
N GLU A 781 15.67 34.18 -7.90
CA GLU A 781 16.89 34.94 -7.58
C GLU A 781 18.00 34.09 -6.93
N ARG A 782 17.62 33.09 -6.13
CA ARG A 782 18.57 32.15 -5.52
C ARG A 782 19.12 31.15 -6.54
N LEU A 783 18.29 30.62 -7.44
CA LEU A 783 18.77 29.81 -8.58
C LEU A 783 19.73 30.62 -9.46
N GLU A 784 19.43 31.89 -9.70
CA GLU A 784 20.28 32.80 -10.48
C GLU A 784 21.65 33.05 -9.81
N ARG A 785 21.70 33.02 -8.47
CA ARG A 785 22.97 33.04 -7.74
C ARG A 785 23.76 31.75 -7.93
N ALA A 786 23.11 30.59 -7.83
CA ALA A 786 23.73 29.30 -8.07
C ALA A 786 24.26 29.19 -9.51
N TYR A 787 23.49 29.65 -10.51
CA TYR A 787 23.90 29.70 -11.91
C TYR A 787 25.18 30.54 -12.12
N ARG A 788 25.28 31.70 -11.47
CA ARG A 788 26.48 32.57 -11.56
C ARG A 788 27.73 31.95 -10.94
N GLN A 789 27.57 31.02 -10.00
CA GLN A 789 28.66 30.30 -9.35
C GLN A 789 29.04 29.00 -10.07
N ALA A 790 28.15 28.50 -10.93
CA ALA A 790 28.34 27.26 -11.66
C ALA A 790 29.48 27.33 -12.67
N GLN A 791 30.20 26.22 -12.82
CA GLN A 791 31.18 26.03 -13.89
C GLN A 791 30.53 25.42 -15.14
N PRO A 792 31.10 25.61 -16.34
CA PRO A 792 30.55 25.05 -17.57
C PRO A 792 30.39 23.54 -17.50
N GLY A 793 29.15 23.07 -17.67
CA GLY A 793 28.76 21.67 -17.57
C GLY A 793 27.31 21.46 -18.00
N GLU A 794 26.84 20.20 -17.99
CA GLU A 794 25.48 19.88 -18.40
C GLU A 794 24.42 20.44 -17.45
N ALA A 795 24.68 20.39 -16.14
CA ALA A 795 23.81 20.97 -15.12
C ALA A 795 23.66 22.49 -15.27
N MET A 796 24.77 23.21 -15.52
CA MET A 796 24.75 24.66 -15.77
C MET A 796 23.98 25.00 -17.06
N ARG A 797 24.18 24.23 -18.13
CA ARG A 797 23.46 24.41 -19.41
C ARG A 797 21.95 24.31 -19.22
N LEU A 798 21.50 23.28 -18.50
CA LEU A 798 20.07 23.08 -18.23
C LEU A 798 19.51 24.17 -17.31
N LEU A 799 20.29 24.63 -16.33
CA LEU A 799 19.90 25.74 -15.49
C LEU A 799 19.75 27.05 -16.30
N ASP A 800 20.62 27.28 -17.29
CA ASP A 800 20.51 28.42 -18.22
C ASP A 800 19.20 28.39 -19.01
N LEU A 801 18.77 27.21 -19.47
CA LEU A 801 17.50 27.02 -20.18
C LEU A 801 16.29 27.30 -19.30
N VAL A 802 16.33 26.82 -18.05
CA VAL A 802 15.24 26.98 -17.09
C VAL A 802 15.08 28.43 -16.65
N LEU A 803 16.17 29.18 -16.45
CA LEU A 803 16.12 30.53 -15.89
C LEU A 803 15.92 31.64 -16.92
N HIS A 804 16.47 31.49 -18.13
CA HIS A 804 16.58 32.62 -19.06
C HIS A 804 15.64 32.55 -20.27
N GLY A 805 14.66 31.63 -20.26
CA GLY A 805 13.68 31.49 -21.32
C GLY A 805 14.33 31.46 -22.70
N ARG A 806 13.85 32.29 -23.63
CA ARG A 806 14.39 32.39 -24.99
C ARG A 806 15.89 32.69 -25.02
N ALA A 807 16.37 33.62 -24.21
CA ALA A 807 17.77 34.03 -24.21
C ALA A 807 18.68 32.87 -23.77
N GLY A 808 18.24 32.06 -22.82
CA GLY A 808 18.90 30.83 -22.42
C GLY A 808 18.90 29.80 -23.55
N ALA A 809 17.74 29.57 -24.16
CA ALA A 809 17.60 28.63 -25.28
C ALA A 809 18.49 28.98 -26.48
N GLU A 810 18.60 30.26 -26.85
CA GLU A 810 19.49 30.69 -27.93
C GLU A 810 20.98 30.38 -27.66
N ARG A 811 21.40 30.32 -26.39
CA ARG A 811 22.77 29.97 -25.98
C ARG A 811 22.97 28.47 -25.78
N SER A 812 22.00 27.83 -25.16
CA SER A 812 22.17 26.55 -24.47
C SER A 812 21.37 25.39 -25.06
N ALA A 813 20.39 25.65 -25.94
CA ALA A 813 19.59 24.60 -26.54
C ALA A 813 20.41 23.79 -27.55
N ARG A 814 20.36 22.47 -27.40
CA ARG A 814 21.02 21.51 -28.29
C ARG A 814 20.01 20.74 -29.14
N CYS A 815 18.77 20.59 -28.68
CA CYS A 815 17.72 19.87 -29.39
C CYS A 815 16.33 20.49 -29.18
N GLU A 816 15.32 19.92 -29.84
CA GLU A 816 13.92 20.32 -29.70
C GLU A 816 13.42 20.33 -28.26
N LEU A 817 13.78 19.33 -27.45
CA LEU A 817 13.33 19.21 -26.05
C LEU A 817 13.82 20.35 -25.16
N ASP A 818 15.01 20.89 -25.43
CA ASP A 818 15.55 22.03 -24.67
C ASP A 818 14.71 23.31 -24.84
N LEU A 819 13.93 23.40 -25.91
CA LEU A 819 13.04 24.54 -26.17
C LEU A 819 11.77 24.50 -25.32
N ALA A 820 11.51 23.41 -24.60
CA ALA A 820 10.30 23.23 -23.78
C ALA A 820 10.19 24.24 -22.62
N HIS A 821 11.32 24.77 -22.13
CA HIS A 821 11.33 25.72 -21.01
C HIS A 821 11.11 27.18 -21.39
N VAL A 822 11.01 27.49 -22.69
CA VAL A 822 10.83 28.85 -23.17
C VAL A 822 9.34 29.24 -23.08
N GLY A 823 8.97 29.82 -21.94
CA GLY A 823 7.62 30.31 -21.68
C GLY A 823 7.36 31.74 -22.17
N ASP A 824 8.40 32.52 -22.41
CA ASP A 824 8.34 33.96 -22.70
C ASP A 824 8.11 34.31 -24.18
N ASP A 825 8.33 33.36 -25.10
CA ASP A 825 8.14 33.56 -26.54
C ASP A 825 7.64 32.28 -27.25
N PRO A 826 6.36 31.90 -27.07
CA PRO A 826 5.81 30.65 -27.60
C PRO A 826 5.79 30.58 -29.13
N ASP A 827 5.71 31.72 -29.82
CA ASP A 827 5.73 31.78 -31.28
C ASP A 827 7.13 31.47 -31.82
N TRP A 828 8.18 32.01 -31.20
CA TRP A 828 9.56 31.65 -31.52
C TRP A 828 9.84 30.17 -31.27
N VAL A 829 9.34 29.61 -30.15
CA VAL A 829 9.48 28.18 -29.84
C VAL A 829 8.82 27.33 -30.91
N ARG A 830 7.59 27.67 -31.30
CA ARG A 830 6.88 26.95 -32.36
C ARG A 830 7.66 27.02 -33.68
N GLU A 831 8.16 28.18 -34.07
CA GLU A 831 8.99 28.32 -35.27
C GLU A 831 10.23 27.41 -35.21
N LYS A 832 10.95 27.44 -34.08
CA LYS A 832 12.18 26.65 -33.88
C LYS A 832 11.93 25.15 -33.81
N LEU A 833 10.87 24.71 -33.13
CA LEU A 833 10.47 23.30 -33.08
C LEU A 833 10.14 22.77 -34.47
N LEU A 834 9.58 23.61 -35.35
CA LEU A 834 9.23 23.21 -36.72
C LEU A 834 10.40 23.33 -37.72
N ASP A 835 11.47 24.05 -37.38
CA ASP A 835 12.67 24.14 -38.21
C ASP A 835 13.37 22.77 -38.29
N ARG A 836 13.56 22.27 -39.52
CA ARG A 836 14.25 20.99 -39.79
C ARG A 836 15.73 21.02 -39.41
N ARG A 837 16.31 22.20 -39.20
CA ARG A 837 17.71 22.37 -38.77
C ARG A 837 17.87 22.24 -37.26
N THR A 838 16.79 22.40 -36.48
CA THR A 838 16.82 22.17 -35.04
C THR A 838 17.06 20.67 -34.79
N PRO A 839 18.11 20.28 -34.05
CA PRO A 839 18.39 18.88 -33.83
C PRO A 839 17.24 18.17 -33.14
N ALA A 840 16.97 16.97 -33.63
CA ALA A 840 15.93 16.09 -33.14
C ALA A 840 16.12 15.74 -31.66
N SER A 841 15.05 15.82 -30.85
CA SER A 841 14.98 15.05 -29.61
C SER A 841 14.24 13.73 -29.84
N ALA A 842 14.21 12.87 -28.80
CA ALA A 842 13.16 11.87 -28.71
C ALA A 842 11.80 12.59 -28.84
N PRO A 843 10.78 11.94 -29.43
CA PRO A 843 9.46 12.49 -29.44
C PRO A 843 9.02 12.89 -28.04
N ASP A 844 8.11 13.85 -27.90
CA ASP A 844 7.60 14.29 -26.60
C ASP A 844 6.23 14.96 -26.75
N VAL A 845 5.32 14.59 -25.85
CA VAL A 845 3.92 15.05 -25.83
C VAL A 845 3.80 16.54 -25.52
N PHE A 846 4.70 17.06 -24.69
CA PHE A 846 4.77 18.46 -24.33
C PHE A 846 5.17 19.31 -25.55
N LEU A 847 6.11 18.83 -26.36
CA LEU A 847 6.49 19.52 -27.61
C LEU A 847 5.33 19.56 -28.61
N VAL A 848 4.48 18.52 -28.64
CA VAL A 848 3.22 18.55 -29.41
C VAL A 848 2.27 19.61 -28.87
N SER A 849 2.20 19.81 -27.55
CA SER A 849 1.35 20.87 -26.97
C SER A 849 1.79 22.28 -27.38
N LEU A 850 3.10 22.50 -27.60
CA LEU A 850 3.66 23.81 -27.98
C LEU A 850 3.53 24.10 -29.48
N ALA A 851 3.90 23.13 -30.33
CA ALA A 851 3.97 23.29 -31.78
C ALA A 851 2.78 22.65 -32.54
N GLY A 852 1.86 22.02 -31.81
CA GLY A 852 0.63 21.46 -32.34
C GLY A 852 0.85 20.46 -33.46
N GLU A 853 0.02 20.58 -34.49
CA GLU A 853 0.00 19.66 -35.63
C GLU A 853 1.31 19.61 -36.43
N GLY A 854 2.07 20.71 -36.43
CA GLY A 854 3.35 20.76 -37.13
C GLY A 854 4.38 19.81 -36.52
N MET A 855 4.34 19.62 -35.19
CA MET A 855 5.26 18.70 -34.51
C MET A 855 4.93 17.25 -34.82
N LEU A 856 3.65 16.91 -34.88
CA LEU A 856 3.18 15.58 -35.29
C LEU A 856 3.67 15.24 -36.70
N ALA A 857 3.52 16.16 -37.65
CA ALA A 857 4.03 15.97 -39.01
C ALA A 857 5.56 15.81 -39.06
N LYS A 858 6.29 16.51 -38.17
CA LYS A 858 7.74 16.37 -38.04
C LYS A 858 8.13 15.00 -37.47
N TYR A 859 7.42 14.50 -36.46
CA TYR A 859 7.66 13.18 -35.89
C TYR A 859 7.32 12.06 -36.86
N GLU A 860 6.17 12.13 -37.53
CA GLU A 860 5.74 11.16 -38.56
C GLU A 860 6.82 10.99 -39.64
N ALA A 861 7.45 12.09 -40.07
CA ALA A 861 8.53 12.07 -41.05
C ALA A 861 9.86 11.48 -40.54
N ARG A 862 10.05 11.35 -39.21
CA ARG A 862 11.35 11.05 -38.59
C ARG A 862 11.41 9.74 -37.82
N ILE A 863 10.31 9.17 -37.30
CA ILE A 863 10.25 8.04 -36.35
C ILE A 863 11.41 7.03 -36.60
N PRO A 864 12.54 7.19 -35.90
CA PRO A 864 13.80 6.64 -36.39
C PRO A 864 14.02 5.21 -35.92
N THR A 865 13.32 4.81 -34.85
CA THR A 865 13.41 3.47 -34.26
C THR A 865 12.03 2.92 -33.89
N VAL A 866 11.98 1.60 -33.70
CA VAL A 866 10.82 0.87 -33.17
C VAL A 866 10.47 1.34 -31.76
N THR A 867 11.49 1.62 -30.95
CA THR A 867 11.35 2.15 -29.59
C THR A 867 10.68 3.52 -29.63
N ASP A 868 11.06 4.40 -30.56
CA ASP A 868 10.42 5.71 -30.72
C ASP A 868 8.98 5.58 -31.19
N ALA A 869 8.68 4.63 -32.09
CA ALA A 869 7.32 4.36 -32.56
C ALA A 869 6.40 3.89 -31.42
N ALA A 870 6.88 2.96 -30.59
CA ALA A 870 6.16 2.44 -29.42
C ALA A 870 5.99 3.51 -28.34
N TRP A 871 7.04 4.30 -28.07
CA TRP A 871 7.01 5.39 -27.10
C TRP A 871 6.11 6.53 -27.55
N VAL A 872 6.16 6.92 -28.83
CA VAL A 872 5.22 7.87 -29.43
C VAL A 872 3.81 7.35 -29.28
N GLY A 873 3.54 6.11 -29.68
CA GLY A 873 2.23 5.47 -29.52
C GLY A 873 1.69 5.56 -28.09
N SER A 874 2.54 5.29 -27.09
CA SER A 874 2.14 5.33 -25.68
C SER A 874 1.91 6.74 -25.15
N GLN A 875 2.75 7.71 -25.51
CA GLN A 875 2.56 9.11 -25.12
C GLN A 875 1.38 9.76 -25.83
N LEU A 876 1.18 9.42 -27.11
CA LEU A 876 0.07 9.89 -27.92
C LEU A 876 -1.28 9.38 -27.39
N ALA A 877 -1.38 8.14 -26.93
CA ALA A 877 -2.60 7.64 -26.30
C ALA A 877 -3.02 8.46 -25.06
N ARG A 878 -2.09 9.19 -24.43
CA ARG A 878 -2.39 10.12 -23.33
C ARG A 878 -3.08 11.41 -23.80
N LEU A 879 -2.94 11.77 -25.08
CA LEU A 879 -3.65 12.88 -25.73
C LEU A 879 -4.87 12.35 -26.49
N ALA A 880 -6.05 12.45 -25.88
CA ALA A 880 -7.31 12.01 -26.48
C ALA A 880 -7.77 12.96 -27.61
N SER A 881 -7.04 12.98 -28.74
CA SER A 881 -7.44 13.75 -29.93
C SER A 881 -7.45 12.88 -31.18
N ALA A 882 -8.46 13.11 -32.04
CA ALA A 882 -8.68 12.37 -33.29
C ALA A 882 -7.43 12.23 -34.18
N ARG A 883 -6.62 13.30 -34.28
CA ARG A 883 -5.41 13.33 -35.09
C ARG A 883 -4.28 12.50 -34.50
N VAL A 884 -4.18 12.47 -33.17
CA VAL A 884 -3.20 11.68 -32.45
C VAL A 884 -3.51 10.18 -32.58
N VAL A 885 -4.79 9.82 -32.51
CA VAL A 885 -5.26 8.47 -32.84
C VAL A 885 -4.97 8.12 -34.29
N GLY A 886 -5.20 9.05 -35.23
CA GLY A 886 -4.82 8.88 -36.63
C GLY A 886 -3.32 8.64 -36.83
N MET A 887 -2.45 9.36 -36.12
CA MET A 887 -1.00 9.14 -36.17
C MET A 887 -0.61 7.78 -35.58
N ALA A 888 -1.17 7.41 -34.42
CA ALA A 888 -0.97 6.08 -33.83
C ALA A 888 -1.42 4.96 -34.78
N LEU A 889 -2.54 5.13 -35.49
CA LEU A 889 -3.02 4.19 -36.52
C LEU A 889 -2.10 4.14 -37.75
N ALA A 890 -1.51 5.27 -38.15
CA ALA A 890 -0.53 5.30 -39.24
C ALA A 890 0.75 4.52 -38.87
N ILE A 891 1.27 4.78 -37.67
CA ILE A 891 2.44 4.06 -37.13
C ILE A 891 2.11 2.57 -37.00
N TYR A 892 0.93 2.23 -36.48
CA TYR A 892 0.45 0.85 -36.39
C TYR A 892 0.41 0.15 -37.75
N ALA A 893 0.01 0.86 -38.80
CA ALA A 893 -0.04 0.32 -40.15
C ALA A 893 1.35 0.03 -40.71
N ASP A 894 2.24 1.01 -40.61
CA ASP A 894 3.52 1.05 -41.31
C ASP A 894 4.65 0.36 -40.52
N ARG A 895 4.47 0.13 -39.20
CA ARG A 895 5.46 -0.47 -38.30
C ARG A 895 4.87 -1.66 -37.54
N PRO A 896 4.84 -2.88 -38.14
CA PRO A 896 4.33 -4.09 -37.51
C PRO A 896 4.87 -4.36 -36.11
N GLU A 897 6.15 -4.06 -35.91
CA GLU A 897 6.88 -4.24 -34.66
C GLU A 897 6.44 -3.30 -33.53
N ALA A 898 5.75 -2.19 -33.82
CA ALA A 898 5.21 -1.27 -32.80
C ALA A 898 3.74 -1.57 -32.43
N ARG A 899 3.09 -2.51 -33.13
CA ARG A 899 1.65 -2.79 -32.99
C ARG A 899 1.23 -3.21 -31.59
N ALA A 900 2.03 -4.04 -30.92
CA ALA A 900 1.71 -4.52 -29.57
C ALA A 900 1.67 -3.37 -28.56
N ALA A 901 2.70 -2.51 -28.56
CA ALA A 901 2.78 -1.35 -27.67
C ALA A 901 1.67 -0.33 -27.94
N ILE A 902 1.37 -0.04 -29.21
CA ILE A 902 0.28 0.87 -29.60
C ILE A 902 -1.09 0.29 -29.21
N SER A 903 -1.32 -1.00 -29.43
CA SER A 903 -2.57 -1.66 -29.02
C SER A 903 -2.79 -1.59 -27.52
N GLN A 904 -1.75 -1.87 -26.74
CA GLN A 904 -1.83 -1.84 -25.28
C GLN A 904 -2.11 -0.42 -24.77
N ALA A 905 -1.41 0.59 -25.32
CA ALA A 905 -1.63 1.98 -24.94
C ALA A 905 -3.04 2.49 -25.29
N LEU A 906 -3.59 2.09 -26.44
CA LEU A 906 -4.96 2.44 -26.84
C LEU A 906 -6.02 1.65 -26.04
N PHE A 907 -5.68 0.45 -25.55
CA PHE A 907 -6.56 -0.39 -24.74
C PHE A 907 -6.81 0.17 -23.33
N GLU A 908 -5.80 0.77 -22.70
CA GLU A 908 -5.89 1.31 -21.33
C GLU A 908 -6.81 2.53 -21.19
N ARG A 909 -7.45 2.97 -22.29
CA ARG A 909 -8.18 4.24 -22.40
C ARG A 909 -9.49 4.04 -23.18
N PRO A 910 -10.57 3.58 -22.54
CA PRO A 910 -11.84 3.28 -23.20
C PRO A 910 -12.45 4.47 -23.97
N GLU A 911 -12.13 5.71 -23.56
CA GLU A 911 -12.53 6.94 -24.24
C GLU A 911 -11.95 7.11 -25.67
N ILE A 912 -10.86 6.41 -26.00
CA ILE A 912 -10.23 6.49 -27.34
C ILE A 912 -11.00 5.68 -28.39
N ARG A 913 -11.84 4.72 -27.98
CA ARG A 913 -12.63 3.88 -28.90
C ARG A 913 -13.46 4.70 -29.87
N ALA A 914 -14.16 5.72 -29.38
CA ALA A 914 -14.97 6.63 -30.20
C ALA A 914 -14.14 7.36 -31.28
N GLU A 915 -12.87 7.65 -30.99
CA GLU A 915 -11.97 8.29 -31.95
C GLU A 915 -11.36 7.31 -32.96
N ILE A 916 -11.19 6.04 -32.59
CA ILE A 916 -10.83 5.00 -33.56
C ILE A 916 -12.03 4.75 -34.50
N GLU A 917 -13.25 4.74 -33.97
CA GLU A 917 -14.50 4.62 -34.74
C GLU A 917 -14.67 5.78 -35.73
N SER A 918 -14.34 7.01 -35.34
CA SER A 918 -14.40 8.18 -36.22
C SER A 918 -13.48 8.06 -37.45
N ASN A 919 -12.39 7.29 -37.34
CA ASN A 919 -11.42 7.03 -38.41
C ASN A 919 -11.82 5.88 -39.37
N GLN A 920 -12.93 5.17 -39.14
CA GLN A 920 -13.42 4.09 -40.02
C GLN A 920 -13.82 4.55 -41.42
N ARG A 921 -13.99 5.86 -41.65
CA ARG A 921 -14.36 6.45 -42.95
C ARG A 921 -13.21 7.15 -43.67
N GLY A 922 -12.02 7.18 -43.06
CA GLY A 922 -10.85 7.89 -43.57
C GLY A 922 -9.85 6.99 -44.33
N PRO A 923 -8.69 7.55 -44.73
CA PRO A 923 -7.60 6.81 -45.39
C PRO A 923 -7.10 5.59 -44.59
N GLN A 924 -7.28 5.61 -43.27
CA GLN A 924 -6.87 4.56 -42.34
C GLN A 924 -7.99 3.58 -41.99
N ALA A 925 -9.13 3.64 -42.69
CA ALA A 925 -10.32 2.84 -42.41
C ALA A 925 -10.06 1.33 -42.29
N LYS A 926 -9.08 0.79 -43.02
CA LYS A 926 -8.72 -0.64 -42.93
C LYS A 926 -8.03 -0.97 -41.60
N ILE A 927 -7.15 -0.09 -41.12
CA ILE A 927 -6.40 -0.27 -39.87
C ILE A 927 -7.29 0.04 -38.67
N ALA A 928 -8.08 1.13 -38.72
CA ALA A 928 -9.07 1.44 -37.70
C ALA A 928 -10.05 0.29 -37.49
N ARG A 929 -10.52 -0.33 -38.59
CA ARG A 929 -11.34 -1.55 -38.52
C ARG A 929 -10.58 -2.74 -37.95
N ALA A 930 -9.34 -2.99 -38.37
CA ALA A 930 -8.54 -4.09 -37.81
C ALA A 930 -8.26 -3.92 -36.31
N LEU A 931 -8.01 -2.70 -35.84
CA LEU A 931 -7.79 -2.39 -34.44
C LEU A 931 -9.08 -2.48 -33.63
N LEU A 932 -10.20 -1.97 -34.16
CA LEU A 932 -11.51 -2.14 -33.54
C LEU A 932 -11.91 -3.61 -33.50
N THR A 933 -11.67 -4.38 -34.56
CA THR A 933 -11.86 -5.83 -34.54
C THR A 933 -10.94 -6.50 -33.52
N ALA A 934 -9.69 -6.06 -33.35
CA ALA A 934 -8.83 -6.59 -32.28
C ALA A 934 -9.31 -6.21 -30.88
N LEU A 935 -9.89 -5.02 -30.71
CA LEU A 935 -10.51 -4.57 -29.47
C LEU A 935 -11.82 -5.33 -29.20
N ASP A 936 -12.66 -5.49 -30.21
CA ASP A 936 -13.93 -6.22 -30.20
C ASP A 936 -13.67 -7.70 -29.97
N GLU A 937 -12.71 -8.34 -30.65
CA GLU A 937 -12.31 -9.73 -30.42
C GLU A 937 -11.71 -9.91 -29.02
N ARG A 938 -11.04 -8.90 -28.47
CA ARG A 938 -10.55 -8.97 -27.09
C ARG A 938 -11.70 -8.81 -26.11
N ASP A 939 -12.60 -7.87 -26.34
CA ASP A 939 -13.82 -7.63 -25.55
C ASP A 939 -14.75 -8.85 -25.63
N GLU A 940 -14.92 -9.46 -26.81
CA GLU A 940 -15.65 -10.69 -27.10
C GLU A 940 -14.90 -11.89 -26.56
N ARG A 941 -13.58 -11.97 -26.57
CA ARG A 941 -12.87 -13.04 -25.83
C ARG A 941 -13.02 -12.83 -24.33
N VAL A 942 -13.09 -11.60 -23.83
CA VAL A 942 -13.41 -11.31 -22.43
C VAL A 942 -14.88 -11.61 -22.12
N TYR A 943 -15.80 -11.41 -23.07
CA TYR A 943 -17.24 -11.56 -22.93
C TYR A 943 -17.74 -12.99 -23.23
N ALA A 944 -17.26 -13.66 -24.27
CA ALA A 944 -17.42 -15.09 -24.54
C ALA A 944 -16.66 -15.94 -23.50
N ARG A 945 -15.60 -15.44 -22.85
CA ARG A 945 -15.10 -16.07 -21.61
C ARG A 945 -16.05 -15.87 -20.41
N ARG A 946 -16.91 -14.84 -20.46
CA ARG A 946 -17.99 -14.64 -19.47
C ARG A 946 -19.26 -15.43 -19.82
N GLN A 947 -19.51 -15.73 -21.12
CA GLN A 947 -20.72 -16.42 -21.61
C GLN A 947 -20.52 -17.89 -21.98
N GLY A 948 -19.38 -18.30 -22.54
CA GLY A 948 -19.09 -19.73 -22.79
C GLY A 948 -18.91 -20.55 -21.50
N ALA A 949 -18.80 -19.88 -20.34
CA ALA A 949 -18.94 -20.53 -19.04
C ALA A 949 -20.42 -20.72 -18.61
N GLN A 950 -21.37 -20.31 -19.45
CA GLN A 950 -22.81 -20.29 -19.19
C GLN A 950 -23.60 -21.24 -20.10
N ASP A 951 -23.06 -21.61 -21.28
CA ASP A 951 -23.76 -22.42 -22.29
C ASP A 951 -23.33 -23.92 -22.33
N ASP A 952 -22.20 -24.29 -21.70
CA ASP A 952 -21.74 -25.71 -21.60
C ASP A 952 -22.54 -26.54 -20.55
N GLU A 953 -23.58 -25.98 -19.91
CA GLU A 953 -24.43 -26.67 -18.92
C GLU A 953 -25.81 -27.12 -19.49
N ASP A 954 -26.16 -26.76 -20.74
CA ASP A 954 -27.52 -27.01 -21.27
C ASP A 954 -27.63 -28.16 -22.31
N ASP A 955 -26.53 -28.82 -22.70
CA ASP A 955 -26.52 -29.81 -23.80
C ASP A 955 -26.29 -31.29 -23.39
N ASP A 956 -26.20 -31.64 -22.10
CA ASP A 956 -25.96 -33.03 -21.64
C ASP A 956 -27.20 -33.80 -21.14
N ASP A 957 -28.43 -33.27 -21.29
CA ASP A 957 -29.67 -33.85 -20.70
C ASP A 957 -30.72 -34.39 -21.71
N LEU A 958 -30.32 -34.81 -22.92
CA LEU A 958 -31.25 -35.49 -23.85
C LEU A 958 -30.60 -36.70 -24.53
N ASP A 959 -30.57 -37.86 -23.86
CA ASP A 959 -30.64 -39.20 -24.48
C ASP A 959 -30.69 -40.32 -23.41
N GLU A 960 -31.65 -40.29 -22.48
CA GLU A 960 -32.06 -41.50 -21.73
C GLU A 960 -33.56 -41.47 -21.47
N ASP A 961 -34.35 -41.99 -22.41
CA ASP A 961 -35.67 -42.58 -22.15
C ASP A 961 -36.17 -43.24 -23.44
N ASP A 962 -35.94 -44.54 -23.57
CA ASP A 962 -36.86 -45.51 -24.18
C ASP A 962 -36.12 -46.86 -24.32
N GLU A 963 -36.29 -47.76 -23.36
CA GLU A 963 -36.41 -49.21 -23.60
C GLU A 963 -36.64 -49.95 -22.27
N ASP A 964 -37.91 -50.05 -21.86
CA ASP A 964 -38.44 -51.20 -21.12
C ASP A 964 -39.88 -51.43 -21.62
N ASP A 965 -40.08 -52.53 -22.36
CA ASP A 965 -41.21 -53.46 -22.15
C ASP A 965 -41.14 -54.63 -23.17
N ASP A 966 -40.89 -55.82 -22.61
CA ASP A 966 -41.50 -57.13 -22.86
C ASP A 966 -41.79 -57.63 -24.30
N ASP A 967 -41.23 -58.82 -24.65
CA ASP A 967 -42.05 -60.01 -24.96
C ASP A 967 -41.23 -61.30 -25.24
N GLU A 968 -41.69 -62.38 -24.58
CA GLU A 968 -41.71 -63.81 -24.96
C GLU A 968 -40.44 -64.57 -25.44
N ALA A 969 -39.95 -65.51 -24.59
CA ALA A 969 -39.89 -66.98 -24.81
C ALA A 969 -38.98 -67.71 -23.80
#